data_AF-A0A970ZP03-F1
#
_entry.id   AF-A0A970ZP03-F1
#
_cell.length_a   1.000
_cell.length_b   1.000
_cell.length_c   1.000
_cell.angle_alpha   90.00
_cell.angle_beta   90.00
_cell.angle_gamma   90.00
#
_symmetry.space_group_name_H-M   'P 1'
#
loop_
_entity.id
_entity.type
_entity.pdbx_description
1 polymer ?
#
loop_
_entity_poly.entity_id
_entity_poly.type
_entity_poly.pdbx_seq_one_letter_code
_entity_poly.pdbx_strand_id
1 'polypeptide(L)'
;MEQARNFRRRAARVLSLCLPLCLAVSPPGSIADAAAPPLEEPQNRTSEKAIPALPLVVRGSVGQIHLIHATPDSEVSVRGPDGFEAAGRTDSSGGLILVDVPPAGGYHVTVAGEEKTVRVLHPDDHPPREFYAAQTLEPTQGYLKTRDGTLLCYRVTLPDPEKHGSGPYDLVITYSGYQPALVHEKGHQNQAFEKFNALGYAVAGVNLRGSACSGGAFRFMEPLVWLDGYDMVEAFSAQEWVDDVALGDQSWPGLTQLYVASTRPPSLDAIVAGSVVGDLYRDVFYPGGIENVGFGHIWGAGRDVQNAYPSRREDVMARIQSDPVAAANQGLRGQNVSLLETIRSRPFDEAYWRSISAEPLVHRITVPTLQTVSWQDPQCGGRPAMLQQKFAPGTPMRLVGINGFHQYYSGAVWDEIAEFLDLYLGESPAEKIAAYEAQNSCLILLEADSKAEVRGRFSLPDIAATGEGRRLEFGSDLSPDDPDSDATSSSFTSNTTKPGSWTKPLQDRVAFTSEPLDDTLVMAGPGSVDLWIAAEAEDVDLQVTLSELRPDGHEMLIQSGWLRASHRALDEAASTAIRPVHLHTKAAAKPLPPGEWTALRIELFPFAHVFRKGSQVRVNLSGPGGGSNGWPWAFGTLPGKTKIRVAHDGDAHSSSIVLPVVHPEDLVLPDSLAAPDGVWLQPSRPAEIGVAPREVVPGR
;
A
#
# COMPACT_ATOMS: atom_id res chain seq x y z
N MET A 1 10.10 -44.25 4.52
CA MET A 1 10.14 -43.57 3.20
C MET A 1 8.77 -43.29 2.60
N GLU A 2 7.72 -44.05 2.94
CA GLU A 2 6.36 -43.86 2.38
C GLU A 2 5.58 -42.71 3.04
N GLN A 3 5.81 -42.42 4.33
CA GLN A 3 5.25 -41.25 5.02
C GLN A 3 5.79 -39.89 4.49
N ALA A 4 7.05 -39.83 4.06
CA ALA A 4 7.64 -38.62 3.46
C ALA A 4 7.08 -38.34 2.04
N ARG A 5 6.63 -39.38 1.34
CA ARG A 5 5.98 -39.28 0.02
C ARG A 5 4.53 -38.80 0.15
N ASN A 6 3.83 -39.20 1.20
CA ASN A 6 2.46 -38.73 1.50
C ASN A 6 2.42 -37.28 2.03
N PHE A 7 3.46 -36.82 2.73
CA PHE A 7 3.59 -35.42 3.15
C PHE A 7 3.81 -34.46 1.97
N ARG A 8 4.66 -34.82 0.99
CA ARG A 8 4.86 -34.04 -0.24
C ARG A 8 3.59 -33.91 -1.10
N ARG A 9 2.74 -34.94 -1.12
CA ARG A 9 1.45 -34.92 -1.86
C ARG A 9 0.37 -34.07 -1.17
N ARG A 10 0.39 -33.95 0.17
CA ARG A 10 -0.51 -33.05 0.92
C ARG A 10 -0.05 -31.59 0.87
N ALA A 11 1.26 -31.33 0.99
CA ALA A 11 1.82 -29.98 0.84
C ALA A 11 1.62 -29.40 -0.57
N ALA A 12 1.74 -30.22 -1.61
CA ALA A 12 1.46 -29.81 -2.99
C ALA A 12 -0.04 -29.52 -3.24
N ARG A 13 -0.96 -30.20 -2.53
CA ARG A 13 -2.41 -29.93 -2.66
C ARG A 13 -2.85 -28.64 -1.95
N VAL A 14 -2.21 -28.27 -0.85
CA VAL A 14 -2.47 -26.98 -0.18
C VAL A 14 -1.87 -25.81 -0.96
N LEU A 15 -0.68 -25.99 -1.56
CA LEU A 15 -0.09 -24.97 -2.45
C LEU A 15 -0.82 -24.83 -3.80
N SER A 16 -1.36 -25.90 -4.39
CA SER A 16 -2.05 -25.84 -5.69
C SER A 16 -3.50 -25.34 -5.62
N LEU A 17 -4.11 -25.22 -4.45
CA LEU A 17 -5.44 -24.61 -4.29
C LEU A 17 -5.37 -23.09 -4.03
N CYS A 18 -4.15 -22.51 -3.93
CA CYS A 18 -3.93 -21.10 -3.59
C CYS A 18 -3.25 -20.27 -4.71
N LEU A 19 -3.10 -20.80 -5.94
CA LEU A 19 -2.66 -20.03 -7.10
C LEU A 19 -3.73 -20.14 -8.19
N PRO A 20 -4.40 -19.02 -8.52
CA PRO A 20 -3.87 -18.23 -9.62
C PRO A 20 -4.11 -16.73 -9.42
N LEU A 21 -3.23 -16.01 -8.72
CA LEU A 21 -3.20 -14.54 -8.78
C LEU A 21 -1.92 -13.95 -8.17
N CYS A 22 -0.78 -14.55 -8.42
CA CYS A 22 0.52 -13.96 -8.12
C CYS A 22 1.52 -14.49 -9.15
N LEU A 23 2.29 -13.58 -9.75
CA LEU A 23 3.41 -13.91 -10.64
C LEU A 23 4.19 -15.10 -10.09
N ALA A 24 4.37 -16.13 -10.92
CA ALA A 24 5.11 -17.33 -10.58
C ALA A 24 6.58 -16.95 -10.26
N VAL A 25 6.92 -16.92 -8.97
CA VAL A 25 8.30 -16.95 -8.49
C VAL A 25 8.38 -18.05 -7.43
N SER A 26 9.15 -19.08 -7.73
CA SER A 26 9.43 -20.21 -6.84
C SER A 26 10.10 -19.76 -5.54
N PRO A 27 9.93 -20.49 -4.41
CA PRO A 27 10.44 -20.06 -3.10
C PRO A 27 11.98 -20.10 -3.02
N PRO A 28 12.60 -19.25 -2.18
CA PRO A 28 14.05 -19.13 -2.09
C PRO A 28 14.67 -20.26 -1.26
N GLY A 29 15.71 -20.90 -1.82
CA GLY A 29 16.69 -21.67 -1.06
C GLY A 29 17.90 -20.79 -0.75
N SER A 30 18.32 -20.77 0.52
CA SER A 30 19.65 -20.40 1.05
C SER A 30 20.48 -19.39 0.23
N ILE A 31 20.39 -18.10 0.57
CA ILE A 31 21.36 -17.09 0.13
C ILE A 31 22.49 -17.04 1.15
N ALA A 32 23.52 -17.84 0.92
CA ALA A 32 24.86 -17.62 1.45
C ALA A 32 25.82 -18.01 0.32
N ASP A 33 26.62 -17.05 -0.13
CA ASP A 33 27.64 -17.19 -1.18
C ASP A 33 27.15 -17.62 -2.57
N ALA A 34 26.57 -16.68 -3.30
CA ALA A 34 26.61 -16.72 -4.76
C ALA A 34 26.96 -15.32 -5.27
N ALA A 35 28.22 -15.14 -5.68
CA ALA A 35 28.58 -14.07 -6.60
C ALA A 35 27.59 -14.09 -7.76
N ALA A 36 27.07 -12.92 -8.14
CA ALA A 36 26.20 -12.78 -9.29
C ALA A 36 26.85 -13.50 -10.48
N PRO A 37 26.15 -14.46 -11.14
CA PRO A 37 26.69 -15.00 -12.37
C PRO A 37 26.83 -13.84 -13.36
N PRO A 38 27.90 -13.80 -14.17
CA PRO A 38 28.01 -12.78 -15.21
C PRO A 38 26.74 -12.84 -16.07
N LEU A 39 26.19 -11.67 -16.37
CA LEU A 39 25.06 -11.50 -17.28
C LEU A 39 25.44 -12.18 -18.61
N GLU A 40 24.91 -13.38 -18.87
CA GLU A 40 24.94 -13.93 -20.22
C GLU A 40 24.12 -12.98 -21.09
N GLU A 41 24.77 -12.41 -22.10
CA GLU A 41 24.11 -11.63 -23.15
C GLU A 41 22.95 -12.46 -23.72
N PRO A 42 21.74 -11.87 -23.85
CA PRO A 42 20.62 -12.60 -24.39
C PRO A 42 20.94 -13.05 -25.82
N GLN A 43 20.99 -14.36 -26.03
CA GLN A 43 21.13 -14.95 -27.34
C GLN A 43 19.96 -14.52 -28.23
N ASN A 44 20.28 -13.65 -29.20
CA ASN A 44 19.65 -13.45 -30.50
C ASN A 44 18.15 -13.83 -30.58
N ARG A 45 17.28 -12.94 -30.07
CA ARG A 45 15.88 -12.88 -30.54
C ARG A 45 15.84 -12.03 -31.80
N THR A 46 15.40 -12.66 -32.88
CA THR A 46 15.28 -12.12 -34.23
C THR A 46 14.46 -10.82 -34.31
N SER A 47 15.08 -9.80 -34.91
CA SER A 47 14.51 -8.57 -35.50
C SER A 47 13.50 -7.79 -34.67
N GLU A 48 14.00 -6.98 -33.73
CA GLU A 48 13.30 -5.79 -33.26
C GLU A 48 13.05 -4.86 -34.46
N LYS A 49 11.78 -4.60 -34.79
CA LYS A 49 11.48 -3.48 -35.69
C LYS A 49 11.77 -2.21 -34.89
N ALA A 50 12.69 -1.38 -35.40
CA ALA A 50 12.87 -0.02 -34.91
C ALA A 50 11.50 0.69 -34.88
N ILE A 51 11.25 1.50 -33.84
CA ILE A 51 10.11 2.41 -33.82
C ILE A 51 10.17 3.21 -35.14
N PRO A 52 9.10 3.24 -35.94
CA PRO A 52 9.13 3.98 -37.20
C PRO A 52 9.60 5.41 -36.97
N ALA A 53 10.37 5.97 -37.91
CA ALA A 53 10.80 7.36 -37.82
C ALA A 53 9.55 8.26 -37.81
N LEU A 54 9.21 8.78 -36.64
CA LEU A 54 8.07 9.66 -36.41
C LEU A 54 8.54 11.12 -36.39
N PRO A 55 7.67 12.08 -36.72
CA PRO A 55 8.01 13.49 -36.61
C PRO A 55 8.46 13.87 -35.20
N LEU A 56 9.46 14.74 -35.11
CA LEU A 56 9.91 15.34 -33.86
C LEU A 56 8.74 15.99 -33.13
N VAL A 57 8.56 15.61 -31.86
CA VAL A 57 7.59 16.23 -30.95
C VAL A 57 8.35 16.99 -29.89
N VAL A 58 8.07 18.29 -29.78
CA VAL A 58 8.52 19.15 -28.67
C VAL A 58 7.31 19.84 -28.09
N ARG A 59 7.06 19.64 -26.80
CA ARG A 59 5.88 20.18 -26.12
C ARG A 59 6.19 20.50 -24.66
N GLY A 60 5.50 21.49 -24.12
CA GLY A 60 5.49 21.68 -22.68
C GLY A 60 4.46 20.75 -22.03
N SER A 61 4.72 20.43 -20.78
CA SER A 61 3.87 19.70 -19.86
C SER A 61 3.82 20.46 -18.54
N VAL A 62 3.22 19.89 -17.50
CA VAL A 62 3.11 20.55 -16.19
C VAL A 62 4.47 20.55 -15.50
N GLY A 63 5.09 21.73 -15.39
CA GLY A 63 6.43 21.88 -14.82
C GLY A 63 7.55 21.15 -15.60
N GLN A 64 7.30 20.74 -16.85
CA GLN A 64 8.22 19.92 -17.65
C GLN A 64 8.21 20.31 -19.13
N ILE A 65 9.26 19.97 -19.87
CA ILE A 65 9.30 19.98 -21.34
C ILE A 65 9.62 18.56 -21.82
N HIS A 66 8.82 18.04 -22.75
CA HIS A 66 9.00 16.72 -23.34
C HIS A 66 9.48 16.84 -24.78
N LEU A 67 10.55 16.13 -25.10
CA LEU A 67 11.01 15.89 -26.47
C LEU A 67 10.92 14.40 -26.77
N ILE A 68 10.34 14.05 -27.92
CA ILE A 68 10.14 12.66 -28.35
C ILE A 68 10.42 12.56 -29.85
N HIS A 69 10.96 11.43 -30.29
CA HIS A 69 11.29 11.13 -31.69
C HIS A 69 12.37 12.04 -32.28
N ALA A 70 13.26 12.59 -31.44
CA ALA A 70 14.49 13.21 -31.93
C ALA A 70 15.50 12.16 -32.39
N THR A 71 16.59 12.59 -33.02
CA THR A 71 17.73 11.68 -33.25
C THR A 71 18.37 11.37 -31.88
N PRO A 72 18.69 10.10 -31.56
CA PRO A 72 19.41 9.76 -30.33
C PRO A 72 20.69 10.58 -30.14
N ASP A 73 21.02 10.91 -28.89
CA ASP A 73 22.16 11.75 -28.51
C ASP A 73 22.19 13.17 -29.15
N SER A 74 21.04 13.70 -29.55
CA SER A 74 20.91 15.10 -29.98
C SER A 74 21.10 16.05 -28.80
N GLU A 75 21.90 17.10 -28.99
CA GLU A 75 21.96 18.22 -28.06
C GLU A 75 20.65 19.00 -28.08
N VAL A 76 20.17 19.33 -26.88
CA VAL A 76 18.98 20.13 -26.65
C VAL A 76 19.37 21.33 -25.81
N SER A 77 18.96 22.52 -26.23
CA SER A 77 19.07 23.74 -25.42
C SER A 77 17.70 24.41 -25.32
N VAL A 78 17.42 25.00 -24.16
CA VAL A 78 16.17 25.70 -23.87
C VAL A 78 16.50 27.08 -23.35
N ARG A 79 15.88 28.09 -23.94
CA ARG A 79 15.88 29.47 -23.45
C ARG A 79 14.45 29.87 -23.14
N GLY A 80 14.22 30.36 -21.93
CA GLY A 80 12.90 30.73 -21.45
C GLY A 80 12.81 32.17 -20.94
N PRO A 81 11.63 32.58 -20.46
CA PRO A 81 11.44 33.84 -19.76
C PRO A 81 12.38 34.01 -18.57
N ASP A 82 12.57 35.26 -18.14
CA ASP A 82 13.36 35.62 -16.95
C ASP A 82 14.80 35.07 -16.95
N GLY A 83 15.36 34.84 -18.13
CA GLY A 83 16.72 34.31 -18.31
C GLY A 83 16.84 32.82 -17.97
N PHE A 84 15.74 32.07 -17.94
CA PHE A 84 15.80 30.62 -17.76
C PHE A 84 16.59 29.96 -18.88
N GLU A 85 17.57 29.13 -18.52
CA GLU A 85 18.35 28.32 -19.46
C GLU A 85 18.44 26.89 -18.95
N ALA A 86 18.27 25.92 -19.85
CA ALA A 86 18.50 24.51 -19.57
C ALA A 86 19.11 23.84 -20.80
N ALA A 87 19.84 22.75 -20.59
CA ALA A 87 20.40 21.94 -21.66
C ALA A 87 20.35 20.45 -21.30
N GLY A 88 20.35 19.60 -22.30
CA GLY A 88 20.33 18.16 -22.13
C GLY A 88 20.68 17.42 -23.42
N ARG A 89 20.65 16.10 -23.36
CA ARG A 89 20.84 15.22 -24.52
C ARG A 89 19.74 14.18 -24.54
N THR A 90 19.24 13.89 -25.73
CA THR A 90 18.21 12.86 -25.91
C THR A 90 18.78 11.47 -25.68
N ASP A 91 18.01 10.58 -25.07
CA ASP A 91 18.40 9.19 -24.82
C ASP A 91 18.50 8.34 -26.11
N SER A 92 18.75 7.04 -25.93
CA SER A 92 18.83 6.07 -27.01
C SER A 92 17.53 5.91 -27.82
N SER A 93 16.40 6.35 -27.28
CA SER A 93 15.09 6.36 -27.94
C SER A 93 14.77 7.70 -28.60
N GLY A 94 15.68 8.69 -28.52
CA GLY A 94 15.42 10.04 -29.01
C GLY A 94 14.47 10.85 -28.12
N GLY A 95 14.33 10.44 -26.85
CA GLY A 95 13.51 11.09 -25.84
C GLY A 95 14.31 11.97 -24.88
N LEU A 96 13.71 13.04 -24.35
CA LEU A 96 14.25 13.82 -23.25
C LEU A 96 13.10 14.44 -22.45
N ILE A 97 13.20 14.38 -21.11
CA ILE A 97 12.35 15.17 -20.21
C ILE A 97 13.23 16.16 -19.47
N LEU A 98 12.92 17.45 -19.60
CA LEU A 98 13.43 18.49 -18.72
C LEU A 98 12.40 18.71 -17.62
N VAL A 99 12.79 18.47 -16.38
CA VAL A 99 11.96 18.65 -15.18
C VAL A 99 12.23 19.98 -14.51
N ASP A 100 11.38 20.36 -13.55
CA ASP A 100 11.50 21.58 -12.74
C ASP A 100 11.56 22.86 -13.58
N VAL A 101 10.88 22.86 -14.74
CA VAL A 101 10.76 24.03 -15.61
C VAL A 101 9.61 24.90 -15.11
N PRO A 102 9.81 26.20 -14.80
CA PRO A 102 8.74 27.06 -14.31
C PRO A 102 7.56 27.16 -15.31
N PRO A 103 6.31 27.26 -14.84
CA PRO A 103 5.17 27.50 -15.72
C PRO A 103 5.25 28.87 -16.40
N ALA A 104 5.46 28.88 -17.72
CA ALA A 104 5.41 30.08 -18.55
C ALA A 104 5.26 29.74 -20.04
N GLY A 105 4.87 30.73 -20.84
CA GLY A 105 4.96 30.68 -22.29
C GLY A 105 6.33 31.16 -22.80
N GLY A 106 6.64 30.89 -24.07
CA GLY A 106 7.82 31.49 -24.71
C GLY A 106 9.14 30.75 -24.45
N TYR A 107 9.09 29.46 -24.13
CA TYR A 107 10.29 28.62 -24.10
C TYR A 107 10.71 28.26 -25.52
N HIS A 108 11.90 28.67 -25.92
CA HIS A 108 12.54 28.31 -27.19
C HIS A 108 13.42 27.08 -26.98
N VAL A 109 12.99 25.96 -27.54
CA VAL A 109 13.69 24.67 -27.46
C VAL A 109 14.38 24.43 -28.79
N THR A 110 15.70 24.36 -28.78
CA THR A 110 16.52 24.04 -29.96
C THR A 110 17.03 22.60 -29.87
N VAL A 111 16.73 21.77 -30.86
CA VAL A 111 17.21 20.38 -30.98
C VAL A 111 17.58 20.09 -32.43
N ALA A 112 18.77 19.54 -32.66
CA ALA A 112 19.25 19.19 -34.01
C ALA A 112 19.12 20.33 -35.06
N GLY A 113 19.24 21.60 -34.63
CA GLY A 113 19.10 22.78 -35.49
C GLY A 113 17.66 23.24 -35.76
N GLU A 114 16.65 22.51 -35.27
CA GLU A 114 15.25 22.95 -35.26
C GLU A 114 14.93 23.70 -33.96
N GLU A 115 14.25 24.84 -34.05
CA GLU A 115 13.72 25.56 -32.89
C GLU A 115 12.19 25.42 -32.82
N LYS A 116 11.66 25.11 -31.64
CA LYS A 116 10.23 25.06 -31.34
C LYS A 116 9.94 25.94 -30.14
N THR A 117 8.86 26.71 -30.20
CA THR A 117 8.37 27.47 -29.04
C THR A 117 7.30 26.68 -28.31
N VAL A 118 7.42 26.54 -26.99
CA VAL A 118 6.45 25.82 -26.15
C VAL A 118 5.98 26.65 -24.96
N ARG A 119 4.84 26.26 -24.40
CA ARG A 119 4.33 26.72 -23.10
C ARG A 119 4.41 25.58 -22.11
N VAL A 120 5.02 25.83 -20.95
CA VAL A 120 5.01 24.94 -19.79
C VAL A 120 3.78 25.26 -18.95
N LEU A 121 3.05 24.23 -18.57
CA LEU A 121 1.75 24.34 -17.91
C LEU A 121 1.91 24.48 -16.39
N HIS A 122 1.01 25.24 -15.77
CA HIS A 122 0.83 25.25 -14.32
C HIS A 122 -0.02 24.04 -13.91
N PRO A 123 0.15 23.46 -12.70
CA PRO A 123 -0.73 22.38 -12.22
C PRO A 123 -2.23 22.72 -12.25
N ASP A 124 -2.57 24.00 -12.03
CA ASP A 124 -3.94 24.53 -12.07
C ASP A 124 -4.41 24.90 -13.50
N ASP A 125 -3.59 24.70 -14.53
CA ASP A 125 -4.04 24.86 -15.91
C ASP A 125 -4.95 23.69 -16.30
N HIS A 126 -6.26 23.95 -16.39
CA HIS A 126 -7.26 22.99 -16.86
C HIS A 126 -7.65 23.29 -18.32
N PRO A 127 -7.62 22.30 -19.23
CA PRO A 127 -8.26 22.42 -20.53
C PRO A 127 -9.74 22.82 -20.42
N PRO A 128 -10.26 23.61 -21.38
CA PRO A 128 -11.67 23.96 -21.39
C PRO A 128 -12.52 22.73 -21.75
N ARG A 129 -13.81 22.69 -21.38
CA ARG A 129 -14.69 21.52 -21.58
C ARG A 129 -14.72 21.04 -23.04
N GLU A 130 -14.59 21.97 -24.00
CA GLU A 130 -14.56 21.67 -25.44
C GLU A 130 -13.35 20.82 -25.84
N PHE A 131 -12.23 20.89 -25.11
CA PHE A 131 -11.09 20.00 -25.33
C PHE A 131 -11.45 18.53 -25.07
N TYR A 132 -12.23 18.28 -24.02
CA TYR A 132 -12.67 16.93 -23.65
C TYR A 132 -13.80 16.46 -24.57
N ALA A 133 -14.80 17.30 -24.83
CA ALA A 133 -15.93 16.99 -25.72
C ALA A 133 -15.55 16.79 -27.20
N ALA A 134 -14.40 17.33 -27.63
CA ALA A 134 -13.87 17.10 -28.98
C ALA A 134 -13.27 15.69 -29.17
N GLN A 135 -13.09 14.92 -28.08
CA GLN A 135 -12.58 13.56 -28.14
C GLN A 135 -13.75 12.57 -28.18
N THR A 136 -13.72 11.65 -29.14
CA THR A 136 -14.64 10.52 -29.20
C THR A 136 -13.93 9.29 -28.62
N LEU A 137 -14.35 8.88 -27.43
CA LEU A 137 -13.86 7.67 -26.78
C LEU A 137 -14.86 6.55 -27.03
N GLU A 138 -14.59 5.77 -28.09
CA GLU A 138 -15.38 4.58 -28.40
C GLU A 138 -15.32 3.59 -27.22
N PRO A 139 -16.45 2.92 -26.88
CA PRO A 139 -16.52 1.96 -25.78
C PRO A 139 -15.85 0.62 -26.12
N THR A 140 -14.62 0.69 -26.61
CA THR A 140 -13.73 -0.40 -26.98
C THR A 140 -12.34 -0.10 -26.42
N GLN A 141 -11.25 -0.36 -27.15
CA GLN A 141 -9.90 0.01 -26.73
C GLN A 141 -9.38 1.16 -27.60
N GLY A 142 -8.81 2.18 -26.97
CA GLY A 142 -8.34 3.37 -27.66
C GLY A 142 -7.32 4.17 -26.86
N TYR A 143 -7.20 5.46 -27.22
CA TYR A 143 -6.32 6.40 -26.54
C TYR A 143 -7.05 7.70 -26.24
N LEU A 144 -6.98 8.16 -25.00
CA LEU A 144 -7.45 9.50 -24.61
C LEU A 144 -6.26 10.46 -24.58
N LYS A 145 -6.48 11.72 -24.92
CA LYS A 145 -5.46 12.77 -24.93
C LYS A 145 -5.59 13.64 -23.68
N THR A 146 -4.49 13.76 -22.95
CA THR A 146 -4.34 14.62 -21.76
C THR A 146 -3.95 16.06 -22.16
N ARG A 147 -3.93 16.98 -21.19
CA ARG A 147 -3.63 18.42 -21.37
C ARG A 147 -2.29 18.72 -22.00
N ASP A 148 -1.28 17.88 -21.77
CA ASP A 148 0.05 18.00 -22.36
C ASP A 148 0.18 17.25 -23.70
N GLY A 149 -0.92 16.66 -24.17
CA GLY A 149 -1.00 15.86 -25.39
C GLY A 149 -0.51 14.43 -25.25
N THR A 150 -0.17 13.94 -24.05
CA THR A 150 0.14 12.52 -23.81
C THR A 150 -1.11 11.69 -24.09
N LEU A 151 -0.93 10.58 -24.81
CA LEU A 151 -1.99 9.63 -25.10
C LEU A 151 -1.98 8.51 -24.07
N LEU A 152 -3.06 8.35 -23.31
CA LEU A 152 -3.23 7.25 -22.35
C LEU A 152 -4.07 6.14 -22.99
N CYS A 153 -3.57 4.92 -22.95
CA CYS A 153 -4.29 3.74 -23.43
C CYS A 153 -5.46 3.46 -22.47
N TYR A 154 -6.65 3.28 -23.03
CA TYR A 154 -7.83 2.88 -22.29
C TYR A 154 -8.54 1.69 -22.94
N ARG A 155 -9.34 0.97 -22.15
CA ARG A 155 -10.34 0.01 -22.63
C ARG A 155 -11.64 0.18 -21.86
N VAL A 156 -12.76 0.15 -22.56
CA VAL A 156 -14.12 0.17 -21.99
C VAL A 156 -14.80 -1.17 -22.25
N THR A 157 -15.62 -1.60 -21.30
CA THR A 157 -16.62 -2.67 -21.46
C THR A 157 -17.96 -2.14 -20.99
N LEU A 158 -18.96 -2.17 -21.87
CA LEU A 158 -20.34 -1.82 -21.52
C LEU A 158 -21.05 -3.02 -20.89
N PRO A 159 -22.02 -2.81 -19.98
CA PRO A 159 -22.84 -3.89 -19.46
C PRO A 159 -23.74 -4.47 -20.54
N ASP A 160 -24.30 -5.65 -20.28
CA ASP A 160 -25.24 -6.32 -21.18
C ASP A 160 -26.54 -5.50 -21.33
N PRO A 161 -26.82 -4.89 -22.50
CA PRO A 161 -27.96 -3.99 -22.64
C PRO A 161 -29.30 -4.72 -22.60
N GLU A 162 -29.32 -6.05 -22.84
CA GLU A 162 -30.54 -6.84 -22.70
C GLU A 162 -30.93 -7.03 -21.21
N LYS A 163 -29.96 -6.91 -20.30
CA LYS A 163 -30.18 -7.05 -18.85
C LYS A 163 -30.31 -5.72 -18.13
N HIS A 164 -29.50 -4.74 -18.51
CA HIS A 164 -29.35 -3.47 -17.79
C HIS A 164 -29.92 -2.27 -18.56
N GLY A 165 -30.46 -2.49 -19.77
CA GLY A 165 -30.95 -1.42 -20.63
C GLY A 165 -29.85 -0.81 -21.50
N SER A 166 -30.27 -0.04 -22.50
CA SER A 166 -29.37 0.83 -23.27
C SER A 166 -29.05 2.06 -22.43
N GLY A 167 -27.79 2.51 -22.46
CA GLY A 167 -27.31 3.64 -21.67
C GLY A 167 -27.99 5.00 -21.93
N PRO A 168 -27.46 6.10 -21.38
CA PRO A 168 -26.13 6.22 -20.77
C PRO A 168 -25.94 5.37 -19.50
N TYR A 169 -24.69 5.03 -19.19
CA TYR A 169 -24.33 4.16 -18.09
C TYR A 169 -23.47 4.89 -17.07
N ASP A 170 -23.68 4.59 -15.79
CA ASP A 170 -22.72 4.93 -14.74
C ASP A 170 -21.40 4.21 -15.00
N LEU A 171 -20.31 4.97 -14.97
CA LEU A 171 -18.98 4.51 -15.33
C LEU A 171 -18.09 4.35 -14.10
N VAL A 172 -17.55 3.15 -13.90
CA VAL A 172 -16.49 2.91 -12.92
C VAL A 172 -15.14 2.79 -13.63
N ILE A 173 -14.18 3.63 -13.25
CA ILE A 173 -12.85 3.68 -13.86
C ILE A 173 -11.78 3.11 -12.91
N THR A 174 -10.97 2.19 -13.43
CA THR A 174 -9.71 1.76 -12.82
C THR A 174 -8.54 2.43 -13.53
N TYR A 175 -7.79 3.25 -12.79
CA TYR A 175 -6.60 3.96 -13.29
C TYR A 175 -5.33 3.42 -12.64
N SER A 176 -4.44 2.78 -13.42
CA SER A 176 -3.32 2.02 -12.83
C SER A 176 -2.06 1.89 -13.67
N GLY A 177 -0.92 1.76 -13.00
CA GLY A 177 0.38 1.45 -13.60
C GLY A 177 0.53 -0.03 -13.97
N TYR A 178 -0.51 -0.85 -13.70
CA TYR A 178 -0.62 -2.23 -14.15
C TYR A 178 -1.00 -2.29 -15.64
N GLN A 179 -2.15 -2.87 -15.97
CA GLN A 179 -2.59 -3.10 -17.36
C GLN A 179 -4.12 -3.15 -17.51
N PRO A 180 -4.87 -2.26 -16.84
CA PRO A 180 -6.32 -2.31 -16.89
C PRO A 180 -6.87 -2.03 -18.31
N ALA A 181 -6.08 -1.39 -19.18
CA ALA A 181 -6.46 -1.12 -20.56
C ALA A 181 -6.18 -2.28 -21.54
N LEU A 182 -5.58 -3.39 -21.11
CA LEU A 182 -5.19 -4.50 -21.98
C LEU A 182 -6.01 -5.78 -21.72
N VAL A 183 -6.12 -6.62 -22.74
CA VAL A 183 -6.80 -7.92 -22.66
C VAL A 183 -5.79 -9.00 -22.30
N HIS A 184 -6.08 -9.83 -21.29
CA HIS A 184 -5.26 -10.99 -20.95
C HIS A 184 -5.97 -12.29 -21.28
N GLU A 185 -5.44 -13.05 -22.23
CA GLU A 185 -5.99 -14.36 -22.62
C GLU A 185 -5.88 -15.44 -21.51
N LYS A 186 -5.08 -15.21 -20.46
CA LYS A 186 -4.74 -16.23 -19.45
C LYS A 186 -5.03 -15.86 -17.99
N GLY A 187 -5.88 -14.86 -17.69
CA GLY A 187 -6.28 -14.67 -16.29
C GLY A 187 -7.16 -13.46 -15.96
N HIS A 188 -7.99 -13.68 -14.93
CA HIS A 188 -8.87 -12.73 -14.24
C HIS A 188 -8.04 -11.74 -13.38
N GLN A 189 -7.34 -10.78 -14.00
CA GLN A 189 -6.61 -9.76 -13.21
C GLN A 189 -7.53 -8.70 -12.59
N ASN A 190 -8.74 -8.54 -13.12
CA ASN A 190 -9.64 -7.45 -12.76
C ASN A 190 -10.98 -7.97 -12.21
N GLN A 191 -10.94 -8.73 -11.12
CA GLN A 191 -12.18 -9.27 -10.51
C GLN A 191 -13.19 -8.17 -10.14
N ALA A 192 -12.72 -6.96 -9.83
CA ALA A 192 -13.59 -5.81 -9.60
C ALA A 192 -14.34 -5.37 -10.88
N PHE A 193 -13.67 -5.31 -12.04
CA PHE A 193 -14.30 -4.95 -13.32
C PHE A 193 -15.45 -5.88 -13.68
N GLU A 194 -15.21 -7.20 -13.58
CA GLU A 194 -16.22 -8.20 -13.95
C GLU A 194 -17.45 -8.08 -13.04
N LYS A 195 -17.24 -7.77 -11.75
CA LYS A 195 -18.33 -7.56 -10.79
C LYS A 195 -19.09 -6.26 -11.03
N PHE A 196 -18.40 -5.13 -11.17
CA PHE A 196 -19.06 -3.85 -11.51
C PHE A 196 -19.86 -3.98 -12.81
N ASN A 197 -19.29 -4.58 -13.85
CA ASN A 197 -19.99 -4.75 -15.11
C ASN A 197 -21.22 -5.67 -14.99
N ALA A 198 -21.14 -6.73 -14.18
CA ALA A 198 -22.27 -7.61 -13.88
C ALA A 198 -23.38 -6.92 -13.06
N LEU A 199 -23.06 -5.84 -12.34
CA LEU A 199 -24.03 -5.00 -11.63
C LEU A 199 -24.69 -3.95 -12.51
N GLY A 200 -24.24 -3.78 -13.76
CA GLY A 200 -24.83 -2.84 -14.72
C GLY A 200 -24.00 -1.58 -14.97
N TYR A 201 -22.80 -1.47 -14.40
CA TYR A 201 -21.90 -0.35 -14.66
C TYR A 201 -21.14 -0.53 -15.98
N ALA A 202 -20.91 0.56 -16.71
CA ALA A 202 -19.81 0.61 -17.66
C ALA A 202 -18.49 0.56 -16.88
N VAL A 203 -17.49 -0.12 -17.41
CA VAL A 203 -16.17 -0.21 -16.76
C VAL A 203 -15.07 0.23 -17.71
N ALA A 204 -14.22 1.15 -17.27
CA ALA A 204 -13.05 1.60 -18.02
C ALA A 204 -11.76 1.26 -17.28
N GLY A 205 -10.78 0.76 -18.02
CA GLY A 205 -9.43 0.57 -17.55
C GLY A 205 -8.47 1.48 -18.27
N VAL A 206 -7.72 2.28 -17.52
CA VAL A 206 -6.80 3.28 -18.05
C VAL A 206 -5.40 3.07 -17.49
N ASN A 207 -4.42 2.99 -18.39
CA ASN A 207 -3.02 2.85 -18.01
C ASN A 207 -2.39 4.21 -17.70
N LEU A 208 -1.66 4.31 -16.58
CA LEU A 208 -0.87 5.51 -16.24
C LEU A 208 0.08 5.88 -17.39
N ARG A 209 0.41 7.18 -17.50
CA ARG A 209 1.59 7.59 -18.28
C ARG A 209 2.81 6.77 -17.90
N GLY A 210 3.67 6.49 -18.86
CA GLY A 210 4.86 5.70 -18.58
C GLY A 210 4.62 4.18 -18.51
N SER A 211 3.37 3.70 -18.57
CA SER A 211 3.04 2.28 -18.39
C SER A 211 2.35 1.66 -19.60
N ALA A 212 2.58 0.36 -19.82
CA ALA A 212 1.98 -0.43 -20.88
C ALA A 212 2.02 0.27 -22.26
N CYS A 213 0.86 0.54 -22.87
CA CYS A 213 0.72 1.23 -24.15
C CYS A 213 0.48 2.75 -24.02
N SER A 214 0.41 3.31 -22.81
CA SER A 214 0.27 4.76 -22.59
C SER A 214 1.60 5.48 -22.82
N GLY A 215 1.53 6.67 -23.41
CA GLY A 215 2.69 7.54 -23.66
C GLY A 215 3.34 8.09 -22.39
N GLY A 216 4.40 8.89 -22.58
CA GLY A 216 5.11 9.53 -21.46
C GLY A 216 6.13 8.62 -20.77
N ALA A 217 6.72 9.15 -19.70
CA ALA A 217 7.63 8.42 -18.82
C ALA A 217 6.97 8.09 -17.49
N PHE A 218 7.43 7.01 -16.87
CA PHE A 218 6.98 6.52 -15.58
C PHE A 218 7.84 7.12 -14.48
N ARG A 219 7.23 7.95 -13.64
CA ARG A 219 7.77 8.36 -12.34
C ARG A 219 6.69 8.14 -11.30
N PHE A 220 7.01 7.35 -10.27
CA PHE A 220 6.02 6.85 -9.34
C PHE A 220 5.30 7.97 -8.59
N MET A 221 3.97 8.01 -8.74
CA MET A 221 3.03 8.94 -8.09
C MET A 221 3.41 10.43 -8.17
N GLU A 222 4.08 10.85 -9.24
CA GLU A 222 4.32 12.27 -9.46
C GLU A 222 3.02 13.04 -9.75
N PRO A 223 2.96 14.37 -9.51
CA PRO A 223 1.76 15.17 -9.74
C PRO A 223 1.12 15.04 -11.14
N LEU A 224 1.92 14.81 -12.19
CA LEU A 224 1.39 14.57 -13.55
C LEU A 224 0.43 13.37 -13.60
N VAL A 225 0.69 12.32 -12.83
CA VAL A 225 -0.19 11.15 -12.75
C VAL A 225 -1.57 11.54 -12.22
N TRP A 226 -1.63 12.50 -11.31
CA TRP A 226 -2.89 12.92 -10.69
C TRP A 226 -3.70 13.76 -11.67
N LEU A 227 -3.02 14.68 -12.38
CA LEU A 227 -3.60 15.55 -13.40
C LEU A 227 -4.04 14.80 -14.67
N ASP A 228 -3.33 13.72 -15.02
CA ASP A 228 -3.78 12.79 -16.05
C ASP A 228 -5.10 12.12 -15.68
N GLY A 229 -5.27 11.75 -14.40
CA GLY A 229 -6.52 11.21 -13.90
C GLY A 229 -7.65 12.23 -13.86
N TYR A 230 -7.35 13.51 -13.61
CA TYR A 230 -8.31 14.61 -13.83
C TYR A 230 -8.77 14.62 -15.29
N ASP A 231 -7.82 14.66 -16.23
CA ASP A 231 -8.13 14.74 -17.66
C ASP A 231 -8.90 13.50 -18.15
N MET A 232 -8.62 12.34 -17.57
CA MET A 232 -9.33 11.09 -17.81
C MET A 232 -10.80 11.18 -17.39
N VAL A 233 -11.10 11.63 -16.16
CA VAL A 233 -12.47 11.78 -15.67
C VAL A 233 -13.26 12.72 -16.59
N GLU A 234 -12.70 13.89 -16.88
CA GLU A 234 -13.37 14.88 -17.72
C GLU A 234 -13.58 14.39 -19.16
N ALA A 235 -12.61 13.64 -19.73
CA ALA A 235 -12.75 13.07 -21.06
C ALA A 235 -13.85 12.00 -21.15
N PHE A 236 -13.98 11.13 -20.14
CA PHE A 236 -15.04 10.12 -20.10
C PHE A 236 -16.41 10.74 -19.82
N SER A 237 -16.51 11.69 -18.88
CA SER A 237 -17.78 12.38 -18.59
C SER A 237 -18.35 13.16 -19.78
N ALA A 238 -17.52 13.47 -20.78
CA ALA A 238 -17.95 14.16 -22.00
C ALA A 238 -18.56 13.23 -23.05
N GLN A 239 -18.60 11.91 -22.83
CA GLN A 239 -19.13 10.94 -23.79
C GLN A 239 -20.64 10.74 -23.62
N GLU A 240 -21.39 10.65 -24.73
CA GLU A 240 -22.86 10.50 -24.70
C GLU A 240 -23.37 9.20 -24.05
N TRP A 241 -22.49 8.21 -23.87
CA TRP A 241 -22.81 6.92 -23.26
C TRP A 241 -22.51 6.85 -21.76
N VAL A 242 -22.00 7.94 -21.16
CA VAL A 242 -21.68 8.05 -19.73
C VAL A 242 -22.71 8.95 -19.04
N ASP A 243 -23.18 8.52 -17.86
CA ASP A 243 -24.03 9.33 -16.97
C ASP A 243 -23.18 9.86 -15.81
N ASP A 244 -23.01 9.08 -14.74
CA ASP A 244 -22.11 9.41 -13.62
C ASP A 244 -20.73 8.74 -13.75
N VAL A 245 -19.72 9.29 -13.07
CA VAL A 245 -18.35 8.76 -13.06
C VAL A 245 -17.86 8.50 -11.64
N ALA A 246 -17.46 7.26 -11.39
CA ALA A 246 -16.71 6.87 -10.19
C ALA A 246 -15.34 6.28 -10.53
N LEU A 247 -14.46 6.31 -9.54
CA LEU A 247 -13.24 5.49 -9.54
C LEU A 247 -13.44 4.29 -8.62
N GLY A 248 -12.97 3.11 -9.01
CA GLY A 248 -13.17 1.92 -8.19
C GLY A 248 -12.22 0.77 -8.51
N ASP A 249 -11.43 0.39 -7.52
CA ASP A 249 -10.55 -0.80 -7.49
C ASP A 249 -9.73 -0.77 -6.18
N GLN A 250 -8.84 -1.73 -6.00
CA GLN A 250 -7.99 -1.87 -4.82
C GLN A 250 -6.50 -1.78 -5.14
N SER A 251 -5.63 -1.66 -4.13
CA SER A 251 -4.16 -1.57 -4.29
C SER A 251 -3.75 -0.27 -4.99
N TRP A 252 -2.84 -0.32 -5.95
CA TRP A 252 -2.44 0.85 -6.73
C TRP A 252 -3.61 1.57 -7.43
N PRO A 253 -4.55 0.91 -8.11
CA PRO A 253 -5.72 1.62 -8.61
C PRO A 253 -6.71 2.06 -7.52
N GLY A 254 -6.62 1.56 -6.30
CA GLY A 254 -7.26 2.18 -5.12
C GLY A 254 -6.54 3.47 -4.71
N LEU A 255 -5.21 3.40 -4.67
CA LEU A 255 -4.32 4.49 -4.29
C LEU A 255 -4.46 5.68 -5.24
N THR A 256 -4.47 5.48 -6.55
CA THR A 256 -4.58 6.57 -7.55
C THR A 256 -5.86 7.39 -7.37
N GLN A 257 -6.95 6.79 -6.90
CA GLN A 257 -8.22 7.50 -6.70
C GLN A 257 -8.08 8.66 -5.72
N LEU A 258 -7.33 8.47 -4.63
CA LEU A 258 -7.08 9.51 -3.64
C LEU A 258 -6.38 10.73 -4.26
N TYR A 259 -5.42 10.48 -5.16
CA TYR A 259 -4.71 11.55 -5.84
C TYR A 259 -5.60 12.24 -6.87
N VAL A 260 -6.32 11.49 -7.70
CA VAL A 260 -7.23 12.04 -8.70
C VAL A 260 -8.32 12.87 -8.02
N ALA A 261 -9.00 12.33 -7.02
CA ALA A 261 -10.03 13.06 -6.28
C ALA A 261 -9.48 14.32 -5.58
N SER A 262 -8.21 14.31 -5.14
CA SER A 262 -7.58 15.50 -4.56
C SER A 262 -7.38 16.66 -5.55
N THR A 263 -7.42 16.38 -6.87
CA THR A 263 -7.41 17.39 -7.93
C THR A 263 -8.79 17.97 -8.23
N ARG A 264 -9.84 17.45 -7.58
CA ARG A 264 -11.24 17.88 -7.68
C ARG A 264 -11.76 17.96 -9.13
N PRO A 265 -11.77 16.86 -9.90
CA PRO A 265 -12.46 16.84 -11.19
C PRO A 265 -13.94 17.17 -10.97
N PRO A 266 -14.51 18.16 -11.68
CA PRO A 266 -15.91 18.56 -11.48
C PRO A 266 -16.92 17.47 -11.86
N SER A 267 -16.53 16.53 -12.72
CA SER A 267 -17.39 15.42 -13.16
C SER A 267 -17.07 14.09 -12.45
N LEU A 268 -16.44 14.12 -11.27
CA LEU A 268 -16.24 12.93 -10.43
C LEU A 268 -17.32 12.87 -9.36
N ASP A 269 -18.05 11.77 -9.28
CA ASP A 269 -19.20 11.62 -8.37
C ASP A 269 -18.84 10.83 -7.10
N ALA A 270 -18.01 9.79 -7.20
CA ALA A 270 -17.60 9.00 -6.04
C ALA A 270 -16.27 8.25 -6.24
N ILE A 271 -15.65 7.81 -5.15
CA ILE A 271 -14.50 6.89 -5.20
C ILE A 271 -14.67 5.69 -4.24
N VAL A 272 -14.23 4.51 -4.70
CA VAL A 272 -14.17 3.25 -3.93
C VAL A 272 -12.72 2.78 -3.88
N ALA A 273 -12.01 3.29 -2.87
CA ALA A 273 -10.57 3.20 -2.72
C ALA A 273 -10.17 2.01 -1.81
N GLY A 274 -9.94 0.84 -2.42
CA GLY A 274 -9.59 -0.37 -1.67
C GLY A 274 -8.09 -0.53 -1.39
N SER A 275 -7.72 -1.04 -0.22
CA SER A 275 -6.34 -1.44 0.14
C SER A 275 -5.28 -0.39 -0.25
N VAL A 276 -5.53 0.86 0.14
CA VAL A 276 -4.73 2.03 -0.24
C VAL A 276 -3.46 2.19 0.60
N VAL A 277 -2.69 3.23 0.31
CA VAL A 277 -1.52 3.66 1.09
C VAL A 277 -1.65 5.16 1.37
N GLY A 278 -1.46 5.58 2.62
CA GLY A 278 -1.50 7.00 2.99
C GLY A 278 -0.12 7.64 2.91
N ASP A 279 0.83 7.05 3.63
CA ASP A 279 2.22 7.49 3.76
C ASP A 279 3.13 6.41 3.19
N LEU A 280 3.69 6.64 2.00
CA LEU A 280 4.52 5.66 1.32
C LEU A 280 5.78 5.28 2.12
N TYR A 281 6.32 6.20 2.91
CA TYR A 281 7.48 5.93 3.75
C TYR A 281 7.10 5.00 4.90
N ARG A 282 6.08 5.34 5.70
CA ARG A 282 5.73 4.61 6.92
C ARG A 282 4.91 3.35 6.68
N ASP A 283 4.10 3.34 5.63
CA ASP A 283 3.15 2.24 5.37
C ASP A 283 3.82 1.11 4.56
N VAL A 284 4.73 1.44 3.64
CA VAL A 284 5.27 0.46 2.67
C VAL A 284 6.78 0.35 2.69
N PHE A 285 7.52 1.44 2.46
CA PHE A 285 8.94 1.34 2.11
C PHE A 285 9.89 1.31 3.31
N TYR A 286 9.55 2.02 4.39
CA TYR A 286 10.33 2.11 5.62
C TYR A 286 9.47 2.05 6.90
N PRO A 287 8.64 1.00 7.13
CA PRO A 287 7.94 0.84 8.40
C PRO A 287 8.90 0.93 9.58
N GLY A 288 8.65 1.87 10.50
CA GLY A 288 9.53 2.11 11.65
C GLY A 288 10.92 2.65 11.31
N GLY A 289 11.13 3.18 10.10
CA GLY A 289 12.44 3.59 9.60
C GLY A 289 13.33 2.43 9.11
N ILE A 290 12.77 1.21 8.97
CA ILE A 290 13.50 0.03 8.51
C ILE A 290 13.08 -0.31 7.08
N GLU A 291 14.05 -0.42 6.17
CA GLU A 291 13.81 -0.69 4.76
C GLU A 291 13.02 -2.00 4.54
N ASN A 292 11.88 -1.93 3.86
CA ASN A 292 11.07 -3.09 3.49
C ASN A 292 11.61 -3.73 2.19
N VAL A 293 12.60 -4.61 2.37
CA VAL A 293 13.22 -5.39 1.29
C VAL A 293 12.32 -6.51 0.76
N GLY A 294 11.15 -6.72 1.37
CA GLY A 294 10.13 -7.65 0.91
C GLY A 294 9.26 -7.04 -0.18
N PHE A 295 7.98 -6.80 0.11
CA PHE A 295 7.03 -6.25 -0.86
C PHE A 295 7.56 -4.97 -1.51
N GLY A 296 8.01 -3.98 -0.72
CA GLY A 296 8.45 -2.68 -1.22
C GLY A 296 9.49 -2.78 -2.35
N HIS A 297 10.56 -3.56 -2.13
CA HIS A 297 11.60 -3.77 -3.15
C HIS A 297 11.16 -4.67 -4.31
N ILE A 298 10.52 -5.80 -4.03
CA ILE A 298 10.11 -6.76 -5.07
C ILE A 298 9.13 -6.09 -6.04
N TRP A 299 8.16 -5.37 -5.48
CA TRP A 299 7.18 -4.64 -6.26
C TRP A 299 7.80 -3.49 -7.05
N GLY A 300 8.66 -2.68 -6.42
CA GLY A 300 9.36 -1.57 -7.06
C GLY A 300 10.25 -2.03 -8.22
N ALA A 301 11.10 -3.03 -7.99
CA ALA A 301 11.93 -3.65 -9.02
C ALA A 301 11.08 -4.25 -10.15
N GLY A 302 9.97 -4.90 -9.79
CA GLY A 302 9.00 -5.42 -10.77
C GLY A 302 8.43 -4.33 -11.66
N ARG A 303 8.20 -3.11 -11.14
CA ARG A 303 7.76 -1.97 -11.97
C ARG A 303 8.82 -1.47 -12.91
N ASP A 304 10.04 -1.33 -12.41
CA ASP A 304 11.18 -0.89 -13.24
C ASP A 304 11.35 -1.84 -14.44
N VAL A 305 11.25 -3.15 -14.22
CA VAL A 305 11.32 -4.16 -15.29
C VAL A 305 10.12 -4.12 -16.25
N GLN A 306 8.90 -3.92 -15.74
CA GLN A 306 7.70 -3.95 -16.58
C GLN A 306 7.56 -2.70 -17.46
N ASN A 307 7.98 -1.55 -16.95
CA ASN A 307 7.88 -0.27 -17.64
C ASN A 307 9.14 0.07 -18.46
N ALA A 308 10.22 -0.72 -18.36
CA ALA A 308 11.39 -0.56 -19.22
C ALA A 308 11.06 -0.70 -20.71
N TYR A 309 11.95 -0.16 -21.55
CA TYR A 309 11.93 -0.39 -23.00
C TYR A 309 13.23 -1.09 -23.44
N PRO A 310 13.16 -2.18 -24.23
CA PRO A 310 11.94 -2.89 -24.61
C PRO A 310 11.22 -3.50 -23.38
N SER A 311 9.89 -3.53 -23.41
CA SER A 311 9.11 -4.09 -22.29
C SER A 311 9.30 -5.60 -22.24
N ARG A 312 9.47 -6.15 -21.03
CA ARG A 312 9.49 -7.62 -20.84
C ARG A 312 8.12 -8.26 -20.96
N ARG A 313 7.04 -7.49 -21.12
CA ARG A 313 5.70 -8.06 -21.23
C ARG A 313 5.33 -8.35 -22.67
N GLU A 314 4.92 -9.59 -22.92
CA GLU A 314 4.58 -10.08 -24.27
C GLU A 314 3.36 -9.39 -24.87
N ASP A 315 2.37 -9.04 -24.04
CA ASP A 315 1.15 -8.31 -24.42
C ASP A 315 1.46 -6.90 -24.96
N VAL A 316 2.33 -6.17 -24.26
CA VAL A 316 2.79 -4.83 -24.70
C VAL A 316 3.58 -4.97 -25.98
N MET A 317 4.53 -5.90 -26.03
CA MET A 317 5.37 -6.12 -27.21
C MET A 317 4.56 -6.57 -28.43
N ALA A 318 3.51 -7.37 -28.25
CA ALA A 318 2.60 -7.73 -29.33
C ALA A 318 1.78 -6.53 -29.82
N ARG A 319 1.34 -5.66 -28.89
CA ARG A 319 0.55 -4.49 -29.24
C ARG A 319 1.37 -3.45 -30.01
N ILE A 320 2.60 -3.13 -29.59
CA ILE A 320 3.44 -2.16 -30.31
C ILE A 320 3.77 -2.62 -31.75
N GLN A 321 3.69 -3.91 -32.05
CA GLN A 321 3.91 -4.43 -33.41
C GLN A 321 2.72 -4.18 -34.34
N SER A 322 1.51 -4.06 -33.78
CA SER A 322 0.24 -3.94 -34.52
C SER A 322 -0.38 -2.55 -34.43
N ASP A 323 0.00 -1.75 -33.42
CA ASP A 323 -0.57 -0.45 -33.12
C ASP A 323 0.53 0.63 -33.17
N PRO A 324 0.52 1.51 -34.19
CA PRO A 324 1.54 2.55 -34.34
C PRO A 324 1.48 3.61 -33.23
N VAL A 325 0.33 3.82 -32.60
CA VAL A 325 0.21 4.74 -31.44
C VAL A 325 0.88 4.13 -30.23
N ALA A 326 0.65 2.83 -29.97
CA ALA A 326 1.35 2.11 -28.90
C ALA A 326 2.87 2.15 -29.07
N ALA A 327 3.36 2.00 -30.31
CA ALA A 327 4.77 2.09 -30.64
C ALA A 327 5.34 3.50 -30.39
N ALA A 328 4.65 4.54 -30.89
CA ALA A 328 5.02 5.94 -30.65
C ALA A 328 5.08 6.28 -29.15
N ASN A 329 4.13 5.75 -28.38
CA ASN A 329 4.02 5.98 -26.94
C ASN A 329 5.22 5.44 -26.13
N GLN A 330 6.09 4.60 -26.71
CA GLN A 330 7.30 4.13 -26.03
C GLN A 330 8.47 5.13 -26.06
N GLY A 331 8.37 6.23 -26.82
CA GLY A 331 9.50 7.12 -27.10
C GLY A 331 10.12 7.84 -25.90
N LEU A 332 9.47 7.85 -24.73
CA LEU A 332 9.97 8.43 -23.48
C LEU A 332 10.35 7.39 -22.41
N ARG A 333 10.31 6.09 -22.73
CA ARG A 333 10.57 5.04 -21.73
C ARG A 333 12.01 5.03 -21.21
N GLY A 334 12.97 5.54 -21.99
CA GLY A 334 14.34 5.75 -21.53
C GLY A 334 14.47 6.81 -20.43
N GLN A 335 13.45 7.64 -20.24
CA GLN A 335 13.39 8.67 -19.20
C GLN A 335 12.66 8.21 -17.92
N ASN A 336 12.26 6.92 -17.84
CA ASN A 336 11.64 6.38 -16.63
C ASN A 336 12.59 6.47 -15.43
N VAL A 337 12.05 6.80 -14.26
CA VAL A 337 12.82 6.87 -13.02
C VAL A 337 12.69 5.53 -12.28
N SER A 338 13.82 4.90 -11.94
CA SER A 338 13.81 3.66 -11.17
C SER A 338 13.21 3.90 -9.78
N LEU A 339 12.14 3.18 -9.48
CA LEU A 339 11.53 3.20 -8.16
C LEU A 339 12.43 2.49 -7.14
N LEU A 340 13.08 1.38 -7.50
CA LEU A 340 13.96 0.67 -6.58
C LEU A 340 15.16 1.53 -6.14
N GLU A 341 15.80 2.22 -7.08
CA GLU A 341 16.90 3.14 -6.75
C GLU A 341 16.40 4.34 -5.94
N THR A 342 15.19 4.83 -6.23
CA THR A 342 14.58 5.92 -5.48
C THR A 342 14.29 5.52 -4.02
N ILE A 343 13.81 4.30 -3.78
CA ILE A 343 13.64 3.75 -2.43
C ILE A 343 15.00 3.75 -1.73
N ARG A 344 15.97 2.99 -2.26
CA ARG A 344 17.29 2.78 -1.65
C ARG A 344 18.08 4.06 -1.36
N SER A 345 17.94 5.07 -2.21
CA SER A 345 18.65 6.34 -2.07
C SER A 345 18.01 7.29 -1.07
N ARG A 346 16.83 6.97 -0.51
CA ARG A 346 16.04 7.87 0.35
C ARG A 346 15.56 7.18 1.65
N PRO A 347 16.49 6.80 2.54
CA PRO A 347 16.17 6.08 3.77
C PRO A 347 15.50 6.92 4.87
N PHE A 348 15.32 8.23 4.68
CA PHE A 348 14.71 9.15 5.65
C PHE A 348 13.45 9.80 5.09
N ASP A 349 12.47 10.09 5.95
CA ASP A 349 11.22 10.78 5.60
C ASP A 349 11.47 12.28 5.37
N GLU A 350 11.95 12.59 4.17
CA GLU A 350 12.20 13.96 3.72
C GLU A 350 11.13 14.44 2.74
N ALA A 351 11.30 15.66 2.21
CA ALA A 351 10.31 16.33 1.35
C ALA A 351 9.82 15.47 0.18
N TYR A 352 10.66 14.57 -0.36
CA TYR A 352 10.26 13.67 -1.42
C TYR A 352 9.09 12.76 -1.02
N TRP A 353 9.20 12.01 0.07
CA TRP A 353 8.18 11.04 0.46
C TRP A 353 6.84 11.73 0.71
N ARG A 354 6.89 12.91 1.33
CA ARG A 354 5.72 13.77 1.52
C ARG A 354 5.11 14.24 0.19
N SER A 355 5.94 14.55 -0.80
CA SER A 355 5.48 15.05 -2.11
C SER A 355 4.73 14.02 -2.96
N ILE A 356 4.90 12.73 -2.67
CA ILE A 356 4.29 11.64 -3.45
C ILE A 356 3.29 10.80 -2.64
N SER A 357 3.07 11.13 -1.36
CA SER A 357 2.14 10.41 -0.48
C SER A 357 0.72 10.99 -0.57
N ALA A 358 -0.30 10.17 -0.31
CA ALA A 358 -1.70 10.55 -0.40
C ALA A 358 -2.19 11.29 0.87
N GLU A 359 -1.63 10.97 2.04
CA GLU A 359 -2.07 11.52 3.33
C GLU A 359 -2.12 13.06 3.35
N PRO A 360 -1.14 13.81 2.80
CA PRO A 360 -1.22 15.27 2.74
C PRO A 360 -2.30 15.81 1.78
N LEU A 361 -2.90 14.96 0.95
CA LEU A 361 -3.81 15.35 -0.13
C LEU A 361 -5.28 15.06 0.19
N VAL A 362 -5.59 14.08 1.04
CA VAL A 362 -6.98 13.61 1.25
C VAL A 362 -7.91 14.68 1.82
N HIS A 363 -7.38 15.67 2.55
CA HIS A 363 -8.16 16.83 3.01
C HIS A 363 -8.73 17.68 1.86
N ARG A 364 -8.25 17.49 0.63
CA ARG A 364 -8.77 18.19 -0.56
C ARG A 364 -9.96 17.48 -1.19
N ILE A 365 -10.18 16.19 -0.90
CA ILE A 365 -11.22 15.38 -1.52
C ILE A 365 -12.60 15.86 -1.03
N THR A 366 -13.49 16.12 -1.98
CA THR A 366 -14.85 16.60 -1.72
C THR A 366 -15.94 15.62 -2.11
N VAL A 367 -15.59 14.60 -2.90
CA VAL A 367 -16.54 13.58 -3.36
C VAL A 367 -16.71 12.50 -2.29
N PRO A 368 -17.89 11.89 -2.20
CA PRO A 368 -18.12 10.67 -1.42
C PRO A 368 -17.00 9.65 -1.62
N THR A 369 -16.48 9.12 -0.52
CA THR A 369 -15.38 8.16 -0.51
C THR A 369 -15.72 6.95 0.33
N LEU A 370 -15.63 5.74 -0.25
CA LEU A 370 -15.58 4.49 0.49
C LEU A 370 -14.15 3.94 0.44
N GLN A 371 -13.53 3.77 1.60
CA GLN A 371 -12.22 3.16 1.73
C GLN A 371 -12.33 1.78 2.37
N THR A 372 -11.61 0.79 1.83
CA THR A 372 -11.49 -0.53 2.47
C THR A 372 -10.08 -0.78 2.98
N VAL A 373 -9.95 -1.44 4.13
CA VAL A 373 -8.66 -1.80 4.74
C VAL A 373 -8.70 -3.24 5.25
N SER A 374 -7.63 -3.98 4.93
CA SER A 374 -7.36 -5.29 5.52
C SER A 374 -6.33 -5.14 6.65
N TRP A 375 -6.66 -5.51 7.89
CA TRP A 375 -5.78 -5.27 9.06
C TRP A 375 -4.42 -5.98 8.97
N GLN A 376 -4.43 -7.21 8.45
CA GLN A 376 -3.23 -8.05 8.27
C GLN A 376 -2.71 -8.00 6.83
N ASP A 377 -3.10 -7.00 6.05
CA ASP A 377 -2.64 -6.81 4.67
C ASP A 377 -1.11 -6.90 4.62
N PRO A 378 -0.56 -7.90 3.91
CA PRO A 378 0.85 -8.16 3.98
C PRO A 378 1.66 -7.27 3.02
N GLN A 379 0.99 -6.39 2.25
CA GLN A 379 1.59 -5.41 1.34
C GLN A 379 1.57 -3.98 1.90
N CYS A 380 0.45 -3.58 2.51
CA CYS A 380 0.20 -2.20 2.94
C CYS A 380 -0.11 -2.05 4.45
N GLY A 381 -0.45 -3.14 5.14
CA GLY A 381 -0.83 -3.14 6.55
C GLY A 381 -2.13 -2.36 6.85
N GLY A 382 -2.43 -2.20 8.14
CA GLY A 382 -3.64 -1.51 8.61
C GLY A 382 -3.53 0.02 8.74
N ARG A 383 -2.31 0.60 8.64
CA ARG A 383 -2.07 2.05 8.80
C ARG A 383 -2.96 2.97 7.97
N PRO A 384 -3.29 2.64 6.70
CA PRO A 384 -4.11 3.50 5.86
C PRO A 384 -5.51 3.77 6.43
N ALA A 385 -6.01 2.98 7.39
CA ALA A 385 -7.25 3.28 8.11
C ALA A 385 -7.24 4.68 8.76
N MET A 386 -6.06 5.16 9.17
CA MET A 386 -5.91 6.48 9.79
C MET A 386 -6.12 7.66 8.81
N LEU A 387 -6.24 7.40 7.50
CA LEU A 387 -6.60 8.44 6.53
C LEU A 387 -7.99 9.02 6.79
N GLN A 388 -8.91 8.26 7.39
CA GLN A 388 -10.25 8.72 7.75
C GLN A 388 -10.22 10.07 8.49
N GLN A 389 -9.27 10.23 9.40
CA GLN A 389 -9.11 11.44 10.23
C GLN A 389 -8.59 12.66 9.48
N LYS A 390 -8.12 12.47 8.24
CA LYS A 390 -7.45 13.49 7.44
C LYS A 390 -8.34 14.06 6.35
N PHE A 391 -9.51 13.48 6.11
CA PHE A 391 -10.53 14.05 5.23
C PHE A 391 -11.05 15.37 5.80
N ALA A 392 -11.52 16.25 4.92
CA ALA A 392 -12.13 17.50 5.36
C ALA A 392 -13.43 17.22 6.14
N PRO A 393 -13.72 18.00 7.19
CA PRO A 393 -15.00 17.91 7.88
C PRO A 393 -16.16 18.07 6.89
N GLY A 394 -17.13 17.16 6.94
CA GLY A 394 -18.30 17.16 6.06
C GLY A 394 -18.12 16.44 4.72
N THR A 395 -16.92 15.95 4.39
CA THR A 395 -16.78 15.02 3.25
C THR A 395 -17.38 13.66 3.63
N PRO A 396 -18.31 13.10 2.84
CA PRO A 396 -18.85 11.76 3.10
C PRO A 396 -17.74 10.72 2.94
N MET A 397 -17.31 10.12 4.05
CA MET A 397 -16.22 9.17 4.09
C MET A 397 -16.65 7.93 4.87
N ARG A 398 -16.67 6.77 4.23
CA ARG A 398 -16.95 5.46 4.86
C ARG A 398 -15.68 4.63 4.88
N LEU A 399 -15.28 4.14 6.06
CA LEU A 399 -14.20 3.18 6.23
C LEU A 399 -14.80 1.79 6.51
N VAL A 400 -14.45 0.79 5.70
CA VAL A 400 -14.79 -0.62 5.93
C VAL A 400 -13.50 -1.39 6.23
N GLY A 401 -13.35 -1.83 7.47
CA GLY A 401 -12.18 -2.56 7.93
C GLY A 401 -12.46 -4.04 8.17
N ILE A 402 -11.57 -4.93 7.73
CA ILE A 402 -11.73 -6.38 7.82
C ILE A 402 -10.38 -7.08 8.04
N ASN A 403 -10.35 -8.28 8.63
CA ASN A 403 -9.13 -9.11 8.60
C ASN A 403 -8.98 -9.79 7.24
N GLY A 404 -7.74 -10.00 6.78
CA GLY A 404 -7.52 -10.76 5.55
C GLY A 404 -6.40 -10.22 4.67
N PHE A 405 -6.40 -10.67 3.42
CA PHE A 405 -5.34 -10.42 2.43
C PHE A 405 -5.53 -9.08 1.70
N HIS A 406 -4.53 -8.71 0.90
CA HIS A 406 -4.48 -7.43 0.18
C HIS A 406 -5.64 -7.20 -0.80
N GLN A 407 -6.23 -8.27 -1.35
CA GLN A 407 -7.31 -8.18 -2.34
C GLN A 407 -8.65 -8.68 -1.77
N TYR A 408 -9.24 -7.96 -0.82
CA TYR A 408 -10.42 -8.43 -0.08
C TYR A 408 -11.72 -7.75 -0.50
N TYR A 409 -12.00 -7.82 -1.80
CA TYR A 409 -13.30 -7.51 -2.39
C TYR A 409 -14.17 -8.77 -2.36
N SER A 410 -14.72 -9.10 -1.20
CA SER A 410 -15.45 -10.36 -0.98
C SER A 410 -16.55 -10.25 0.08
N GLY A 411 -17.63 -11.03 -0.12
CA GLY A 411 -18.76 -11.14 0.80
C GLY A 411 -19.30 -9.76 1.19
N ALA A 412 -19.40 -9.53 2.51
CA ALA A 412 -19.94 -8.32 3.11
C ALA A 412 -19.27 -7.01 2.67
N VAL A 413 -18.00 -7.02 2.24
CA VAL A 413 -17.35 -5.79 1.73
C VAL A 413 -18.00 -5.33 0.41
N TRP A 414 -18.43 -6.27 -0.44
CA TRP A 414 -19.12 -5.93 -1.68
C TRP A 414 -20.51 -5.37 -1.45
N ASP A 415 -21.21 -5.86 -0.43
CA ASP A 415 -22.54 -5.34 -0.08
C ASP A 415 -22.43 -3.85 0.27
N GLU A 416 -21.41 -3.44 1.02
CA GLU A 416 -21.16 -2.03 1.34
C GLU A 416 -20.75 -1.21 0.11
N ILE A 417 -19.94 -1.77 -0.80
CA ILE A 417 -19.55 -1.08 -2.05
C ILE A 417 -20.78 -0.87 -2.95
N ALA A 418 -21.63 -1.88 -3.09
CA ALA A 418 -22.82 -1.81 -3.93
C ALA A 418 -23.82 -0.80 -3.36
N GLU A 419 -24.12 -0.86 -2.06
CA GLU A 419 -24.99 0.14 -1.41
C GLU A 419 -24.44 1.56 -1.56
N PHE A 420 -23.13 1.74 -1.38
CA PHE A 420 -22.48 3.04 -1.53
C PHE A 420 -22.62 3.59 -2.96
N LEU A 421 -22.34 2.78 -3.98
CA LEU A 421 -22.46 3.22 -5.36
C LEU A 421 -23.90 3.48 -5.77
N ASP A 422 -24.86 2.63 -5.37
CA ASP A 422 -26.29 2.83 -5.65
C ASP A 422 -26.85 4.13 -4.99
N LEU A 423 -26.19 4.62 -3.93
CA LEU A 423 -26.55 5.87 -3.26
C LEU A 423 -25.96 7.11 -3.92
N TYR A 424 -24.74 7.04 -4.46
CA TYR A 424 -24.01 8.20 -4.95
C TYR A 424 -23.88 8.27 -6.47
N LEU A 425 -24.15 7.16 -7.16
CA LEU A 425 -24.31 7.10 -8.62
C LEU A 425 -25.80 6.89 -8.88
N GLY A 426 -26.42 7.86 -9.55
CA GLY A 426 -27.85 7.90 -9.84
C GLY A 426 -28.68 8.85 -8.94
N GLU A 427 -29.98 8.86 -9.19
CA GLU A 427 -30.93 9.80 -8.58
C GLU A 427 -31.47 9.34 -7.20
N SER A 428 -30.57 8.94 -6.30
CA SER A 428 -30.98 8.54 -4.94
C SER A 428 -31.57 9.74 -4.17
N PRO A 429 -32.74 9.59 -3.50
CA PRO A 429 -33.33 10.68 -2.74
C PRO A 429 -32.40 11.20 -1.63
N ALA A 430 -32.30 12.52 -1.47
CA ALA A 430 -31.43 13.17 -0.49
C ALA A 430 -31.65 12.67 0.95
N GLU A 431 -32.88 12.27 1.30
CA GLU A 431 -33.21 11.67 2.59
C GLU A 431 -32.55 10.30 2.83
N LYS A 432 -32.36 9.49 1.78
CA LYS A 432 -31.64 8.21 1.87
C LYS A 432 -30.15 8.44 2.06
N ILE A 433 -29.57 9.38 1.29
CA ILE A 433 -28.17 9.77 1.44
C ILE A 433 -27.93 10.31 2.86
N ALA A 434 -28.76 11.22 3.33
CA ALA A 434 -28.66 11.76 4.69
C ALA A 434 -28.80 10.67 5.77
N ALA A 435 -29.66 9.67 5.56
CA ALA A 435 -29.80 8.53 6.48
C ALA A 435 -28.56 7.63 6.48
N TYR A 436 -27.90 7.45 5.33
CA TYR A 436 -26.63 6.73 5.21
C TYR A 436 -25.49 7.49 5.90
N GLU A 437 -25.36 8.79 5.62
CA GLU A 437 -24.34 9.67 6.20
C GLU A 437 -24.51 9.90 7.71
N ALA A 438 -25.72 9.73 8.25
CA ALA A 438 -25.97 9.80 9.69
C ALA A 438 -25.48 8.56 10.46
N GLN A 439 -25.12 7.47 9.77
CA GLN A 439 -24.55 6.28 10.40
C GLN A 439 -23.10 6.52 10.83
N ASN A 440 -22.63 5.68 11.74
CA ASN A 440 -21.22 5.61 12.07
C ASN A 440 -20.37 5.37 10.80
N SER A 441 -19.32 6.15 10.64
CA SER A 441 -18.55 6.19 9.39
C SER A 441 -17.49 5.08 9.28
N CYS A 442 -17.18 4.39 10.38
CA CYS A 442 -16.25 3.27 10.41
C CYS A 442 -17.00 1.96 10.71
N LEU A 443 -17.09 1.06 9.72
CA LEU A 443 -17.62 -0.28 9.87
C LEU A 443 -16.47 -1.28 10.05
N ILE A 444 -16.57 -2.12 11.08
CA ILE A 444 -15.59 -3.17 11.37
C ILE A 444 -16.25 -4.52 11.16
N LEU A 445 -15.67 -5.32 10.26
CA LEU A 445 -16.04 -6.70 9.99
C LEU A 445 -15.03 -7.63 10.69
N LEU A 446 -15.54 -8.55 11.50
CA LEU A 446 -14.74 -9.38 12.40
C LEU A 446 -14.72 -10.85 11.99
N GLU A 447 -13.54 -11.45 12.19
CA GLU A 447 -13.31 -12.90 12.09
C GLU A 447 -13.73 -13.50 10.75
N ALA A 448 -13.43 -12.78 9.67
CA ALA A 448 -13.63 -13.23 8.31
C ALA A 448 -12.76 -14.45 8.00
N ASP A 449 -13.37 -15.49 7.43
CA ASP A 449 -12.68 -16.72 7.06
C ASP A 449 -12.06 -16.67 5.65
N SER A 450 -11.54 -17.80 5.18
CA SER A 450 -10.93 -17.91 3.84
C SER A 450 -11.89 -17.76 2.65
N LYS A 451 -13.18 -17.54 2.92
CA LYS A 451 -14.26 -17.38 1.94
C LYS A 451 -15.01 -16.07 2.10
N ALA A 452 -14.57 -15.21 3.03
CA ALA A 452 -15.21 -13.94 3.37
C ALA A 452 -16.54 -14.02 4.09
N GLU A 453 -16.77 -15.14 4.76
CA GLU A 453 -17.85 -15.24 5.74
C GLU A 453 -17.39 -14.56 7.03
N VAL A 454 -18.09 -13.49 7.42
CA VAL A 454 -17.83 -12.73 8.64
C VAL A 454 -18.60 -13.34 9.80
N ARG A 455 -18.00 -13.43 10.99
CA ARG A 455 -18.71 -13.93 12.18
C ARG A 455 -19.32 -12.81 13.00
N GLY A 456 -18.82 -11.59 12.86
CA GLY A 456 -19.35 -10.46 13.59
C GLY A 456 -19.04 -9.12 12.95
N ARG A 457 -19.63 -8.07 13.51
CA ARG A 457 -19.43 -6.69 13.10
C ARG A 457 -19.78 -5.72 14.22
N PHE A 458 -19.30 -4.49 14.09
CA PHE A 458 -19.73 -3.32 14.85
C PHE A 458 -19.35 -2.06 14.10
N SER A 459 -19.82 -0.90 14.55
CA SER A 459 -19.46 0.38 13.96
C SER A 459 -18.91 1.38 14.99
N LEU A 460 -18.09 2.32 14.51
CA LEU A 460 -17.52 3.42 15.27
C LEU A 460 -17.70 4.74 14.51
N PRO A 461 -17.82 5.88 15.20
CA PRO A 461 -17.88 7.17 14.54
C PRO A 461 -16.59 7.48 13.76
N ASP A 462 -15.44 7.03 14.27
CA ASP A 462 -14.10 7.20 13.68
C ASP A 462 -13.17 6.08 14.20
N ILE A 463 -12.16 5.69 13.40
CA ILE A 463 -11.20 4.64 13.78
C ILE A 463 -10.38 4.96 15.04
N ALA A 464 -10.20 6.22 15.43
CA ALA A 464 -9.54 6.59 16.68
C ALA A 464 -10.50 6.96 17.81
N ALA A 465 -11.76 6.49 17.76
CA ALA A 465 -12.75 6.72 18.82
C ALA A 465 -12.32 6.20 20.22
N THR A 466 -11.27 5.39 20.31
CA THR A 466 -10.71 4.87 21.58
C THR A 466 -10.05 5.94 22.49
N GLY A 467 -9.70 7.12 21.97
CA GLY A 467 -9.08 8.18 22.77
C GLY A 467 -7.69 7.78 23.31
N GLU A 468 -7.50 7.86 24.63
CA GLU A 468 -6.20 7.55 25.29
C GLU A 468 -5.90 6.04 25.37
N GLY A 469 -6.88 5.18 25.05
CA GLY A 469 -6.75 3.73 25.11
C GLY A 469 -6.58 3.16 26.52
N ARG A 470 -6.30 1.86 26.60
CA ARG A 470 -6.03 1.13 27.85
C ARG A 470 -4.54 0.79 27.94
N ARG A 471 -3.87 1.38 28.93
CA ARG A 471 -2.47 1.09 29.27
C ARG A 471 -2.38 -0.18 30.12
N LEU A 472 -1.42 -1.03 29.79
CA LEU A 472 -1.04 -2.21 30.57
C LEU A 472 0.49 -2.21 30.74
N GLU A 473 0.94 -2.21 31.98
CA GLU A 473 2.36 -2.10 32.35
C GLU A 473 3.03 -3.49 32.38
N PHE A 474 4.26 -3.59 31.86
CA PHE A 474 5.05 -4.81 31.95
C PHE A 474 5.56 -5.01 33.38
N GLY A 475 5.61 -6.25 33.84
CA GLY A 475 6.01 -6.62 35.20
C GLY A 475 4.88 -6.50 36.23
N SER A 476 3.79 -5.79 35.92
CA SER A 476 2.62 -5.64 36.82
C SER A 476 1.32 -6.15 36.20
N ASP A 477 0.89 -5.61 35.05
CA ASP A 477 -0.30 -6.09 34.34
C ASP A 477 0.03 -7.26 33.41
N LEU A 478 1.23 -7.28 32.82
CA LEU A 478 1.73 -8.39 32.01
C LEU A 478 3.02 -8.96 32.61
N SER A 479 2.99 -10.24 32.99
CA SER A 479 4.15 -10.94 33.57
C SER A 479 5.10 -11.44 32.47
N PRO A 480 6.42 -11.38 32.66
CA PRO A 480 7.36 -11.99 31.72
C PRO A 480 7.25 -13.51 31.73
N ASP A 481 7.21 -14.12 30.54
CA ASP A 481 7.07 -15.58 30.39
C ASP A 481 8.41 -16.32 30.53
N ASP A 482 9.54 -15.62 30.36
CA ASP A 482 10.87 -16.23 30.27
C ASP A 482 11.53 -16.40 31.66
N PRO A 483 11.98 -17.62 32.03
CA PRO A 483 12.69 -17.87 33.29
C PRO A 483 14.02 -17.09 33.46
N ASP A 484 14.64 -16.60 32.39
CA ASP A 484 15.85 -15.77 32.45
C ASP A 484 15.54 -14.27 32.71
N SER A 485 14.27 -13.93 32.96
CA SER A 485 13.84 -12.61 33.42
C SER A 485 14.13 -12.43 34.91
N ASP A 486 14.73 -11.30 35.28
CA ASP A 486 14.77 -10.88 36.69
C ASP A 486 13.56 -9.99 37.03
N ALA A 487 13.48 -9.49 38.27
CA ALA A 487 12.36 -8.69 38.74
C ALA A 487 12.26 -7.30 38.08
N THR A 488 13.25 -6.89 37.29
CA THR A 488 13.40 -5.51 36.80
C THR A 488 13.64 -5.42 35.30
N SER A 489 14.10 -6.51 34.67
CA SER A 489 14.38 -6.54 33.24
C SER A 489 14.38 -7.95 32.66
N SER A 490 14.09 -8.01 31.36
CA SER A 490 14.24 -9.21 30.54
C SER A 490 15.15 -8.91 29.35
N SER A 491 15.67 -9.95 28.70
CA SER A 491 16.56 -9.76 27.55
C SER A 491 16.34 -10.78 26.46
N PHE A 492 16.58 -10.38 25.22
CA PHE A 492 16.60 -11.26 24.06
C PHE A 492 17.76 -10.87 23.13
N THR A 493 18.14 -11.78 22.24
CA THR A 493 19.19 -11.56 21.24
C THR A 493 18.61 -11.43 19.84
N SER A 494 18.60 -10.22 19.30
CA SER A 494 18.31 -10.01 17.88
C SER A 494 19.42 -10.64 17.03
N ASN A 495 19.06 -11.49 16.07
CA ASN A 495 20.00 -12.15 15.17
C ASN A 495 19.46 -12.19 13.73
N THR A 496 20.04 -11.36 12.88
CA THR A 496 19.56 -11.15 11.51
C THR A 496 19.82 -12.32 10.56
N THR A 497 20.69 -13.27 10.93
CA THR A 497 20.90 -14.52 10.19
C THR A 497 19.78 -15.56 10.38
N LYS A 498 18.84 -15.32 11.28
CA LYS A 498 17.72 -16.23 11.56
C LYS A 498 16.40 -15.50 11.37
N PRO A 499 15.95 -15.19 10.13
CA PRO A 499 14.60 -14.66 9.96
C PRO A 499 13.59 -15.72 10.46
N GLY A 500 12.72 -15.33 11.39
CA GLY A 500 11.69 -16.21 11.92
C GLY A 500 10.40 -16.17 11.09
N SER A 501 9.43 -16.98 11.49
CA SER A 501 8.04 -16.85 11.09
C SER A 501 7.15 -17.02 12.31
N TRP A 502 5.91 -16.52 12.25
CA TRP A 502 4.94 -16.72 13.35
C TRP A 502 4.84 -18.17 13.84
N THR A 503 4.72 -19.14 12.92
CA THR A 503 4.52 -20.56 13.26
C THR A 503 5.80 -21.29 13.62
N LYS A 504 6.97 -20.76 13.25
CA LYS A 504 8.30 -21.32 13.56
C LYS A 504 9.27 -20.18 13.87
N PRO A 505 9.16 -19.57 15.05
CA PRO A 505 10.06 -18.51 15.46
C PRO A 505 11.50 -19.06 15.52
N LEU A 506 12.40 -18.44 14.76
CA LEU A 506 13.83 -18.80 14.73
C LEU A 506 14.70 -17.74 15.44
N GLN A 507 14.14 -16.56 15.73
CA GLN A 507 14.79 -15.56 16.56
C GLN A 507 14.47 -15.78 18.03
N ASP A 508 15.42 -15.35 18.85
CA ASP A 508 15.22 -15.17 20.27
C ASP A 508 14.24 -14.02 20.53
N ARG A 509 13.47 -14.12 21.61
CA ARG A 509 12.40 -13.17 21.96
C ARG A 509 12.12 -13.20 23.45
N VAL A 510 11.56 -12.13 23.97
CA VAL A 510 10.89 -12.13 25.27
C VAL A 510 9.39 -11.93 25.05
N ALA A 511 8.57 -12.56 25.89
CA ALA A 511 7.13 -12.38 25.88
C ALA A 511 6.62 -11.94 27.26
N PHE A 512 5.58 -11.11 27.26
CA PHE A 512 4.86 -10.64 28.43
C PHE A 512 3.38 -10.99 28.26
N THR A 513 2.76 -11.62 29.25
CA THR A 513 1.38 -12.12 29.18
C THR A 513 0.55 -11.61 30.34
N SER A 514 -0.67 -11.11 30.06
CA SER A 514 -1.63 -10.70 31.09
C SER A 514 -2.19 -11.90 31.85
N GLU A 515 -2.82 -11.67 33.00
CA GLU A 515 -3.78 -12.65 33.55
C GLU A 515 -4.95 -12.88 32.58
N PRO A 516 -5.66 -14.02 32.66
CA PRO A 516 -6.88 -14.26 31.90
C PRO A 516 -7.88 -13.13 32.10
N LEU A 517 -8.40 -12.60 31.01
CA LEU A 517 -9.34 -11.48 31.05
C LEU A 517 -10.66 -11.89 31.73
N ASP A 518 -11.10 -11.08 32.68
CA ASP A 518 -12.37 -11.30 33.38
C ASP A 518 -13.59 -11.08 32.47
N ASP A 519 -13.45 -10.21 31.46
CA ASP A 519 -14.49 -9.81 30.52
C ASP A 519 -13.97 -9.76 29.08
N THR A 520 -14.88 -9.86 28.12
CA THR A 520 -14.56 -9.70 26.70
C THR A 520 -14.15 -8.25 26.40
N LEU A 521 -13.02 -8.07 25.71
CA LEU A 521 -12.52 -6.78 25.26
C LEU A 521 -12.61 -6.67 23.74
N VAL A 522 -13.22 -5.59 23.26
CA VAL A 522 -13.24 -5.22 21.84
C VAL A 522 -12.15 -4.17 21.61
N MET A 523 -11.32 -4.38 20.59
CA MET A 523 -10.25 -3.47 20.22
C MET A 523 -10.40 -3.07 18.76
N ALA A 524 -10.28 -1.77 18.48
CA ALA A 524 -10.18 -1.23 17.12
C ALA A 524 -9.44 0.10 17.10
N GLY A 525 -8.37 0.17 16.31
CA GLY A 525 -7.52 1.35 16.18
C GLY A 525 -6.03 1.01 16.21
N PRO A 526 -5.14 2.03 16.23
CA PRO A 526 -3.70 1.85 16.45
C PRO A 526 -3.39 1.49 17.91
N GLY A 527 -2.21 0.94 18.15
CA GLY A 527 -1.66 0.75 19.50
C GLY A 527 -0.25 1.32 19.63
N SER A 528 0.18 1.55 20.88
CA SER A 528 1.54 1.98 21.20
C SER A 528 2.20 0.98 22.12
N VAL A 529 3.49 0.75 21.94
CA VAL A 529 4.31 -0.03 22.87
C VAL A 529 5.45 0.88 23.33
N ASP A 530 5.35 1.34 24.57
CA ASP A 530 6.28 2.29 25.16
C ASP A 530 7.36 1.47 25.88
N LEU A 531 8.62 1.55 25.44
CA LEU A 531 9.69 0.70 25.93
C LEU A 531 10.84 1.52 26.50
N TRP A 532 11.44 1.01 27.56
CA TRP A 532 12.79 1.34 27.98
C TRP A 532 13.74 0.21 27.59
N ILE A 533 14.67 0.50 26.70
CA ILE A 533 15.63 -0.49 26.18
C ILE A 533 17.07 -0.12 26.52
N ALA A 534 17.95 -1.11 26.63
CA ALA A 534 19.40 -0.92 26.69
C ALA A 534 20.12 -1.96 25.82
N ALA A 535 21.15 -1.52 25.08
CA ALA A 535 21.99 -2.36 24.25
C ALA A 535 23.41 -1.76 24.18
N GLU A 536 24.43 -2.60 23.98
CA GLU A 536 25.81 -2.14 23.75
C GLU A 536 26.01 -1.56 22.33
N ALA A 537 25.10 -1.87 21.40
CA ALA A 537 25.14 -1.36 20.04
C ALA A 537 24.59 0.07 19.96
N GLU A 538 25.15 0.88 19.05
CA GLU A 538 24.68 2.24 18.78
C GLU A 538 23.31 2.28 18.08
N ASP A 539 22.82 1.15 17.56
CA ASP A 539 21.48 1.05 16.98
C ASP A 539 20.99 -0.41 16.99
N VAL A 540 19.66 -0.58 17.05
CA VAL A 540 18.98 -1.88 17.01
C VAL A 540 17.66 -1.76 16.27
N ASP A 541 17.28 -2.83 15.59
CA ASP A 541 15.95 -2.96 15.01
C ASP A 541 15.06 -3.82 15.92
N LEU A 542 13.85 -3.33 16.20
CA LEU A 542 12.88 -3.95 17.09
C LEU A 542 11.60 -4.31 16.33
N GLN A 543 11.00 -5.42 16.73
CA GLN A 543 9.64 -5.81 16.39
C GLN A 543 8.86 -6.07 17.67
N VAL A 544 7.61 -5.59 17.69
CA VAL A 544 6.61 -5.99 18.66
C VAL A 544 5.52 -6.78 17.94
N THR A 545 5.09 -7.88 18.53
CA THR A 545 3.97 -8.69 18.04
C THR A 545 2.94 -8.88 19.14
N LEU A 546 1.73 -8.41 18.89
CA LEU A 546 0.55 -8.62 19.72
C LEU A 546 -0.12 -9.94 19.33
N SER A 547 -0.39 -10.78 20.31
CA SER A 547 -1.09 -12.05 20.16
C SER A 547 -2.15 -12.29 21.24
N GLU A 548 -3.13 -13.14 20.92
CA GLU A 548 -4.12 -13.65 21.86
C GLU A 548 -3.73 -15.06 22.29
N LEU A 549 -3.53 -15.26 23.59
CA LEU A 549 -3.46 -16.60 24.16
C LEU A 549 -4.87 -17.03 24.56
N ARG A 550 -5.40 -18.04 23.89
CA ARG A 550 -6.79 -18.47 24.02
C ARG A 550 -6.94 -19.56 25.09
N PRO A 551 -8.11 -19.66 25.76
CA PRO A 551 -8.42 -20.73 26.70
C PRO A 551 -8.32 -22.14 26.14
N ASP A 552 -8.40 -22.30 24.81
CA ASP A 552 -8.25 -23.59 24.12
C ASP A 552 -6.80 -23.96 23.79
N GLY A 553 -5.83 -23.28 24.42
CA GLY A 553 -4.41 -23.60 24.34
C GLY A 553 -3.75 -23.19 23.02
N HIS A 554 -4.36 -22.28 22.25
CA HIS A 554 -3.78 -21.72 21.03
C HIS A 554 -3.37 -20.27 21.23
N GLU A 555 -2.26 -19.88 20.60
CA GLU A 555 -1.83 -18.49 20.47
C GLU A 555 -2.12 -18.01 19.05
N MET A 556 -2.84 -16.90 18.92
CA MET A 556 -3.29 -16.32 17.65
C MET A 556 -2.64 -14.97 17.41
N LEU A 557 -2.11 -14.78 16.20
CA LEU A 557 -1.47 -13.53 15.77
C LEU A 557 -2.51 -12.42 15.56
N ILE A 558 -2.30 -11.25 16.16
CA ILE A 558 -3.20 -10.10 15.98
C ILE A 558 -2.56 -9.04 15.08
N GLN A 559 -1.44 -8.48 15.52
CA GLN A 559 -0.81 -7.36 14.82
C GLN A 559 0.66 -7.21 15.20
N SER A 560 1.43 -6.48 14.39
CA SER A 560 2.83 -6.16 14.67
C SER A 560 3.16 -4.68 14.44
N GLY A 561 4.30 -4.28 14.97
CA GLY A 561 4.91 -2.96 14.82
C GLY A 561 6.43 -3.08 14.79
N TRP A 562 7.09 -2.10 14.17
CA TRP A 562 8.54 -2.09 13.99
C TRP A 562 9.14 -0.72 14.27
N LEU A 563 10.39 -0.70 14.72
CA LEU A 563 11.15 0.55 14.87
C LEU A 563 12.66 0.27 14.82
N ARG A 564 13.39 1.09 14.05
CA ARG A 564 14.84 1.27 14.22
C ARG A 564 15.08 2.26 15.36
N ALA A 565 15.81 1.88 16.40
CA ALA A 565 15.92 2.67 17.63
C ALA A 565 16.53 4.06 17.40
N SER A 566 17.40 4.23 16.40
CA SER A 566 17.91 5.56 16.04
C SER A 566 16.84 6.50 15.49
N HIS A 567 15.72 5.98 14.99
CA HIS A 567 14.57 6.73 14.47
C HIS A 567 13.51 7.07 15.54
N ARG A 568 13.78 6.81 16.84
CA ARG A 568 12.84 6.97 17.98
C ARG A 568 12.32 8.40 18.25
N ALA A 569 12.86 9.42 17.60
CA ALA A 569 12.43 10.80 17.83
C ALA A 569 10.99 11.00 17.34
N LEU A 570 10.13 11.52 18.21
CA LEU A 570 8.71 11.74 17.95
C LEU A 570 8.43 13.14 17.40
N ASP A 571 7.40 13.23 16.56
CA ASP A 571 6.62 14.44 16.39
C ASP A 571 5.60 14.50 17.54
N GLU A 572 5.93 15.28 18.57
CA GLU A 572 5.09 15.38 19.77
C GLU A 572 3.71 15.98 19.49
N ALA A 573 3.57 16.81 18.45
CA ALA A 573 2.29 17.42 18.11
C ALA A 573 1.36 16.44 17.39
N ALA A 574 1.93 15.47 16.67
CA ALA A 574 1.17 14.45 15.94
C ALA A 574 0.97 13.15 16.75
N SER A 575 1.76 12.94 17.82
CA SER A 575 1.70 11.74 18.64
C SER A 575 0.55 11.78 19.65
N THR A 576 -0.04 10.61 19.91
CA THR A 576 -1.06 10.38 20.97
C THR A 576 -0.62 9.24 21.89
N ALA A 577 -1.38 8.93 22.95
CA ALA A 577 -1.10 7.78 23.81
C ALA A 577 -1.16 6.44 23.05
N ILE A 578 -2.06 6.31 22.07
CA ILE A 578 -2.25 5.08 21.28
C ILE A 578 -1.45 5.05 19.98
N ARG A 579 -0.89 6.18 19.53
CA ARG A 579 -0.22 6.26 18.23
C ARG A 579 1.00 7.19 18.30
N PRO A 580 2.23 6.64 18.40
CA PRO A 580 3.44 7.44 18.29
C PRO A 580 3.72 7.79 16.83
N VAL A 581 3.95 9.07 16.54
CA VAL A 581 4.36 9.53 15.20
C VAL A 581 5.84 9.89 15.25
N HIS A 582 6.65 9.16 14.50
CA HIS A 582 8.09 9.39 14.45
C HIS A 582 8.46 10.37 13.36
N LEU A 583 9.49 11.20 13.57
CA LEU A 583 9.97 12.17 12.59
C LEU A 583 10.65 11.51 11.39
N HIS A 584 11.43 10.45 11.63
CA HIS A 584 12.20 9.72 10.61
C HIS A 584 13.11 10.58 9.71
N THR A 585 13.45 11.81 10.12
CA THR A 585 14.39 12.66 9.38
C THR A 585 15.83 12.35 9.76
N LYS A 586 16.76 12.60 8.83
CA LYS A 586 18.20 12.46 9.11
C LYS A 586 18.68 13.31 10.29
N ALA A 587 18.12 14.50 10.45
CA ALA A 587 18.47 15.42 11.54
C ALA A 587 17.95 14.95 12.91
N ALA A 588 16.84 14.21 12.94
CA ALA A 588 16.26 13.70 14.18
C ALA A 588 16.86 12.35 14.61
N ALA A 589 17.48 11.61 13.67
CA ALA A 589 18.09 10.33 13.95
C ALA A 589 19.27 10.45 14.93
N LYS A 590 19.27 9.63 15.99
CA LYS A 590 20.29 9.66 17.04
C LYS A 590 20.70 8.25 17.45
N PRO A 591 21.99 7.93 17.61
CA PRO A 591 22.41 6.63 18.11
C PRO A 591 21.86 6.37 19.53
N LEU A 592 21.80 5.10 19.90
CA LEU A 592 21.63 4.68 21.29
C LEU A 592 22.93 4.92 22.06
N PRO A 593 22.87 5.49 23.28
CA PRO A 593 24.00 5.47 24.19
C PRO A 593 24.30 4.03 24.64
N PRO A 594 25.52 3.49 24.44
CA PRO A 594 25.86 2.11 24.78
C PRO A 594 25.59 1.77 26.25
N GLY A 595 24.80 0.73 26.48
CA GLY A 595 24.49 0.19 27.81
C GLY A 595 23.50 1.03 28.64
N GLU A 596 23.09 2.21 28.17
CA GLU A 596 22.19 3.11 28.89
C GLU A 596 20.71 2.84 28.52
N TRP A 597 19.83 2.99 29.52
CA TRP A 597 18.39 2.91 29.31
C TRP A 597 17.89 4.08 28.45
N THR A 598 17.20 3.75 27.37
CA THR A 598 16.66 4.71 26.41
C THR A 598 15.18 4.43 26.17
N ALA A 599 14.35 5.46 26.34
CA ALA A 599 12.93 5.40 26.03
C ALA A 599 12.68 5.49 24.52
N LEU A 600 11.74 4.69 24.03
CA LEU A 600 11.19 4.75 22.67
C LEU A 600 9.75 4.26 22.66
N ARG A 601 9.01 4.54 21.58
CA ARG A 601 7.62 4.09 21.41
C ARG A 601 7.48 3.41 20.06
N ILE A 602 6.86 2.24 19.99
CA ILE A 602 6.65 1.50 18.74
C ILE A 602 5.16 1.53 18.41
N GLU A 603 4.81 1.97 17.22
CA GLU A 603 3.42 1.91 16.74
C GLU A 603 3.08 0.47 16.37
N LEU A 604 2.07 -0.10 17.02
CA LEU A 604 1.34 -1.23 16.50
C LEU A 604 0.38 -0.70 15.44
N PHE A 605 0.48 -1.24 14.22
CA PHE A 605 -0.38 -0.83 13.13
C PHE A 605 -1.85 -0.98 13.52
N PRO A 606 -2.77 -0.18 12.97
CA PRO A 606 -4.19 -0.34 13.24
C PRO A 606 -4.67 -1.78 13.02
N PHE A 607 -5.51 -2.26 13.92
CA PHE A 607 -6.15 -3.57 13.86
C PHE A 607 -7.55 -3.48 14.46
N ALA A 608 -8.37 -4.50 14.22
CA ALA A 608 -9.54 -4.77 15.03
C ALA A 608 -9.56 -6.24 15.46
N HIS A 609 -9.87 -6.50 16.74
CA HIS A 609 -9.93 -7.85 17.29
C HIS A 609 -10.81 -7.89 18.54
N VAL A 610 -11.36 -9.07 18.86
CA VAL A 610 -12.12 -9.29 20.09
C VAL A 610 -11.45 -10.37 20.92
N PHE A 611 -10.89 -9.97 22.06
CA PHE A 611 -10.37 -10.88 23.07
C PHE A 611 -11.54 -11.34 23.94
N ARG A 612 -11.93 -12.60 23.83
CA ARG A 612 -13.03 -13.13 24.63
C ARG A 612 -12.61 -13.32 26.08
N LYS A 613 -13.58 -13.33 26.99
CA LYS A 613 -13.35 -13.69 28.40
C LYS A 613 -12.51 -14.96 28.53
N GLY A 614 -11.51 -14.91 29.41
CA GLY A 614 -10.54 -15.98 29.65
C GLY A 614 -9.34 -15.99 28.71
N SER A 615 -9.39 -15.28 27.57
CA SER A 615 -8.20 -15.04 26.76
C SER A 615 -7.21 -14.14 27.49
N GLN A 616 -5.93 -14.20 27.11
CA GLN A 616 -4.89 -13.33 27.63
C GLN A 616 -4.29 -12.49 26.51
N VAL A 617 -3.91 -11.27 26.86
CA VAL A 617 -3.14 -10.38 25.98
C VAL A 617 -1.67 -10.77 26.11
N ARG A 618 -1.01 -11.07 24.99
CA ARG A 618 0.42 -11.40 24.96
C ARG A 618 1.17 -10.47 24.02
N VAL A 619 2.32 -9.99 24.49
CA VAL A 619 3.22 -9.10 23.74
C VAL A 619 4.58 -9.78 23.60
N ASN A 620 5.01 -10.01 22.37
CA ASN A 620 6.32 -10.56 22.05
C ASN A 620 7.25 -9.45 21.54
N LEU A 621 8.46 -9.37 22.08
CA LEU A 621 9.54 -8.48 21.63
C LEU A 621 10.66 -9.30 21.01
N SER A 622 11.06 -8.95 19.79
CA SER A 622 12.13 -9.62 19.05
C SER A 622 12.84 -8.66 18.09
N GLY A 623 13.84 -9.14 17.35
CA GLY A 623 14.25 -8.47 16.12
C GLY A 623 13.20 -8.63 15.02
N PRO A 624 13.20 -7.76 13.98
CA PRO A 624 12.31 -7.92 12.84
C PRO A 624 12.46 -9.28 12.16
N GLY A 625 11.32 -9.87 11.83
CA GLY A 625 11.22 -11.24 11.32
C GLY A 625 11.10 -12.29 12.42
N GLY A 626 11.31 -11.98 13.71
CA GLY A 626 11.21 -12.97 14.81
C GLY A 626 9.82 -13.58 15.02
N GLY A 627 8.76 -12.96 14.50
CA GLY A 627 7.39 -13.44 14.60
C GLY A 627 6.42 -12.86 13.57
N SER A 628 6.91 -12.38 12.42
CA SER A 628 6.06 -11.66 11.46
C SER A 628 5.01 -12.56 10.81
N ASN A 629 3.90 -11.93 10.40
CA ASN A 629 3.07 -12.37 9.27
C ASN A 629 4.08 -12.72 8.17
N GLY A 630 4.08 -13.96 7.69
CA GLY A 630 5.06 -14.41 6.69
C GLY A 630 5.08 -13.51 5.45
N TRP A 631 6.03 -13.76 4.54
CA TRP A 631 6.20 -13.07 3.25
C TRP A 631 4.89 -12.42 2.72
N PRO A 632 4.91 -11.10 2.41
CA PRO A 632 6.04 -10.33 1.92
C PRO A 632 6.57 -9.22 2.87
N TRP A 633 6.30 -9.21 4.17
CA TRP A 633 7.05 -8.35 5.10
C TRP A 633 8.47 -8.90 5.32
N ALA A 634 9.47 -8.19 4.83
CA ALA A 634 10.88 -8.51 5.06
C ALA A 634 11.70 -7.22 5.18
N PHE A 635 12.70 -7.21 6.06
CA PHE A 635 13.35 -5.99 6.49
C PHE A 635 14.87 -6.02 6.28
N GLY A 636 15.41 -4.93 5.75
CA GLY A 636 16.84 -4.61 5.63
C GLY A 636 17.43 -4.27 6.99
N THR A 637 17.53 -5.29 7.84
CA THR A 637 17.93 -5.17 9.24
C THR A 637 19.44 -4.94 9.42
N LEU A 638 19.81 -4.31 10.54
CA LEU A 638 21.21 -4.09 10.91
C LEU A 638 21.95 -5.43 11.06
N PRO A 639 23.10 -5.63 10.40
CA PRO A 639 23.77 -6.93 10.40
C PRO A 639 24.33 -7.29 11.79
N GLY A 640 24.35 -8.59 12.11
CA GLY A 640 25.01 -9.10 13.31
C GLY A 640 24.06 -9.67 14.36
N LYS A 641 24.57 -9.71 15.60
CA LYS A 641 23.85 -10.21 16.78
C LYS A 641 23.98 -9.20 17.90
N THR A 642 22.84 -8.76 18.45
CA THR A 642 22.82 -7.77 19.53
C THR A 642 21.90 -8.24 20.64
N LYS A 643 22.41 -8.27 21.86
CA LYS A 643 21.60 -8.49 23.06
C LYS A 643 20.90 -7.19 23.43
N ILE A 644 19.58 -7.26 23.62
CA ILE A 644 18.72 -6.13 23.96
C ILE A 644 18.08 -6.44 25.30
N ARG A 645 18.15 -5.49 26.23
CA ARG A 645 17.45 -5.53 27.51
C ARG A 645 16.21 -4.65 27.44
N VAL A 646 15.15 -5.08 28.10
CA VAL A 646 13.88 -4.37 28.23
C VAL A 646 13.57 -4.23 29.71
N ALA A 647 13.41 -3.00 30.19
CA ALA A 647 13.09 -2.75 31.59
C ALA A 647 11.59 -2.93 31.85
N HIS A 648 11.28 -3.43 33.04
CA HIS A 648 9.93 -3.57 33.57
C HIS A 648 9.95 -3.41 35.10
N ASP A 649 10.80 -2.49 35.59
CA ASP A 649 11.03 -2.28 37.02
C ASP A 649 9.88 -1.56 37.74
N GLY A 650 8.91 -1.00 37.01
CA GLY A 650 7.72 -0.33 37.55
C GLY A 650 8.00 0.99 38.28
N ASP A 651 9.27 1.42 38.34
CA ASP A 651 9.71 2.60 39.09
C ASP A 651 10.30 3.66 38.14
N ALA A 652 11.59 3.52 37.80
CA ALA A 652 12.32 4.48 36.98
C ALA A 652 12.12 4.22 35.48
N HIS A 653 11.82 2.96 35.11
CA HIS A 653 11.70 2.51 33.73
C HIS A 653 10.50 1.55 33.57
N SER A 654 9.31 2.13 33.42
CA SER A 654 8.08 1.38 33.18
C SER A 654 7.82 1.24 31.68
N SER A 655 8.02 0.02 31.14
CA SER A 655 7.60 -0.32 29.78
C SER A 655 6.14 -0.76 29.79
N SER A 656 5.37 -0.42 28.75
CA SER A 656 3.95 -0.71 28.67
C SER A 656 3.46 -0.91 27.24
N ILE A 657 2.25 -1.43 27.12
CA ILE A 657 1.45 -1.40 25.90
C ILE A 657 0.19 -0.57 26.13
N VAL A 658 -0.19 0.24 25.14
CA VAL A 658 -1.43 1.01 25.12
C VAL A 658 -2.30 0.49 23.99
N LEU A 659 -3.46 -0.07 24.34
CA LEU A 659 -4.36 -0.79 23.43
C LEU A 659 -5.64 0.00 23.15
N PRO A 660 -6.18 -0.06 21.92
CA PRO A 660 -7.33 0.71 21.50
C PRO A 660 -8.65 0.04 21.89
N VAL A 661 -8.93 -0.05 23.18
CA VAL A 661 -10.18 -0.65 23.69
C VAL A 661 -11.37 0.26 23.36
N VAL A 662 -12.44 -0.34 22.82
CA VAL A 662 -13.70 0.34 22.45
C VAL A 662 -14.90 -0.39 23.03
N HIS A 663 -16.03 0.32 23.11
CA HIS A 663 -17.30 -0.21 23.64
C HIS A 663 -18.46 0.08 22.66
N PRO A 664 -18.47 -0.56 21.48
CA PRO A 664 -19.52 -0.34 20.49
C PRO A 664 -20.88 -0.83 21.00
N GLU A 665 -21.92 -0.02 20.82
CA GLU A 665 -23.29 -0.35 21.24
C GLU A 665 -23.95 -1.40 20.34
N ASP A 666 -23.47 -1.53 19.10
CA ASP A 666 -24.04 -2.35 18.03
C ASP A 666 -23.24 -3.65 17.76
N LEU A 667 -22.41 -4.09 18.73
CA LEU A 667 -21.61 -5.30 18.57
C LEU A 667 -22.48 -6.54 18.34
N VAL A 668 -22.28 -7.18 17.19
CA VAL A 668 -22.81 -8.50 16.87
C VAL A 668 -21.63 -9.45 16.72
N LEU A 669 -21.43 -10.36 17.68
CA LEU A 669 -20.40 -11.39 17.61
C LEU A 669 -20.78 -12.61 18.46
N PRO A 670 -20.54 -13.86 18.00
CA PRO A 670 -20.72 -15.05 18.83
C PRO A 670 -19.72 -15.14 19.99
N ASP A 671 -20.21 -15.62 21.13
CA ASP A 671 -19.37 -15.93 22.32
C ASP A 671 -18.35 -17.05 22.05
N SER A 672 -18.55 -17.86 21.01
CA SER A 672 -17.62 -18.94 20.67
C SER A 672 -16.38 -18.42 19.94
N LEU A 673 -15.21 -18.89 20.36
CA LEU A 673 -13.95 -18.64 19.66
C LEU A 673 -14.03 -19.15 18.21
N ALA A 674 -13.37 -18.47 17.29
CA ALA A 674 -13.19 -18.96 15.93
C ALA A 674 -12.35 -20.25 15.94
N ALA A 675 -12.54 -21.15 14.98
CA ALA A 675 -11.66 -22.32 14.87
C ALA A 675 -10.18 -21.86 14.76
N PRO A 676 -9.21 -22.62 15.31
CA PRO A 676 -7.80 -22.35 15.08
C PRO A 676 -7.50 -22.25 13.58
N ASP A 677 -6.74 -21.24 13.16
CA ASP A 677 -6.48 -20.89 11.75
C ASP A 677 -7.73 -20.57 10.91
N GLY A 678 -8.91 -20.41 11.53
CA GLY A 678 -10.16 -20.12 10.88
C GLY A 678 -10.34 -18.65 10.49
N VAL A 679 -9.61 -17.75 11.14
CA VAL A 679 -9.62 -16.31 10.83
C VAL A 679 -8.48 -16.00 9.87
N TRP A 680 -8.81 -15.47 8.69
CA TRP A 680 -7.82 -15.29 7.62
C TRP A 680 -6.72 -14.31 8.05
N LEU A 681 -5.46 -14.76 7.89
CA LEU A 681 -4.22 -14.01 8.12
C LEU A 681 -3.95 -13.68 9.58
N GLN A 682 -4.71 -14.29 10.48
CA GLN A 682 -4.42 -14.33 11.90
C GLN A 682 -4.13 -15.79 12.30
N PRO A 683 -3.01 -16.36 11.82
CA PRO A 683 -2.68 -17.75 12.05
C PRO A 683 -2.54 -18.04 13.55
N SER A 684 -2.93 -19.25 13.92
CA SER A 684 -2.82 -19.79 15.27
C SER A 684 -1.66 -20.77 15.35
N ARG A 685 -1.09 -20.93 16.54
CA ARG A 685 -0.14 -22.00 16.87
C ARG A 685 -0.51 -22.60 18.23
N PRO A 686 -0.10 -23.83 18.55
CA PRO A 686 -0.16 -24.32 19.93
C PRO A 686 0.58 -23.35 20.85
N ALA A 687 -0.03 -23.00 21.96
CA ALA A 687 0.59 -22.15 22.96
C ALA A 687 1.89 -22.77 23.47
N GLU A 688 2.98 -22.00 23.44
CA GLU A 688 4.17 -22.29 24.24
C GLU A 688 3.84 -21.95 25.69
N ILE A 689 3.12 -22.84 26.37
CA ILE A 689 2.87 -22.75 27.81
C ILE A 689 4.20 -23.06 28.49
N GLY A 690 4.65 -22.16 29.36
CA GLY A 690 5.89 -22.27 30.11
C GLY A 690 6.10 -23.68 30.66
N VAL A 691 7.36 -24.13 30.54
CA VAL A 691 7.91 -25.33 31.16
C VAL A 691 7.33 -25.50 32.57
N ALA A 692 6.82 -26.70 32.86
CA ALA A 692 6.20 -27.05 34.14
C ALA A 692 6.96 -26.48 35.35
N PRO A 693 6.26 -26.01 36.41
CA PRO A 693 6.92 -25.55 37.62
C PRO A 693 7.86 -26.64 38.12
N ARG A 694 9.13 -26.28 38.36
CA ARG A 694 10.14 -27.19 38.92
C ARG A 694 9.50 -27.92 40.10
N GLU A 695 9.53 -29.25 40.06
CA GLU A 695 9.23 -30.06 41.24
C GLU A 695 10.03 -29.50 42.40
N VAL A 696 9.31 -29.05 43.43
CA VAL A 696 9.89 -28.79 44.73
C VAL A 696 10.48 -30.12 45.18
N VAL A 697 11.81 -30.27 45.09
CA VAL A 697 12.49 -31.38 45.76
C VAL A 697 12.33 -31.12 47.26
N PRO A 698 11.55 -31.93 48.00
CA PRO A 698 11.49 -31.81 49.45
C PRO A 698 12.84 -32.28 49.98
N GLY A 699 13.43 -31.46 50.86
CA GLY A 699 14.83 -31.58 51.23
C GLY A 699 15.28 -32.96 51.73
N ARG A 700 16.58 -33.20 51.56
CA ARG A 700 17.48 -33.87 52.50
C ARG A 700 18.92 -33.53 52.20
#